data_AF-A0A4P6UM50-F1
#
_entry.id   AF-A0A4P6UM50-F1
#
_cell.length_a   1.000
_cell.length_b   1.000
_cell.length_c   1.000
_cell.angle_alpha   90.00
_cell.angle_beta   90.00
_cell.angle_gamma   90.00
#
_symmetry.space_group_name_H-M   'P 1'
#
loop_
_entity.id
_entity.type
_entity.pdbx_description
1 polymer ?
#
loop_
_entity_poly.entity_id
_entity_poly.type
_entity_poly.pdbx_seq_one_letter_code
_entity_poly.pdbx_strand_id
1 'polypeptide(L)'
;MRRPLLLLIALLACAYPLLIYLTLDHFAPHWLALLLAALALGRAWLRRERFWLVVALGALALALSTVLSGSVLPIKLYPVLVSILMFAVFSWSLRHPPAVIERLARLSDPALPPSGVAYTRGLTRVWCGFFALNGAVALVTACWPRAAGGDGLWALYNGLVSYLLMGLLFAGEWLLRPTLRRRFERRQAEHAARRWRPLAVAAAQSTDARFVAQVQAWRANFATQAGTGAILYFDDSERFTAALYGAWHAGKTVYLPGDAQPATLQNLSALDATACRAGDLPGALRAPDLANNASPNLGPASGSSLPPLAPLDPRATHMVVYTSGSSGQPQAIPKCLAQLDAEIHTLQATFGTRMGDDTTVYSTVSHQHIYGLLFQVLWPLAAQRSLQVHRISYPEELAEHLRRVPAAQAVLISSPAHLKRLPDALDWQGARAALVAVFSSGGPLPPEAAQATLRLLGHSPIEVYGSSETGGIAWRQRAVHGERWLPFAAVQWRITEEDDAGDAAPGTRGLLAVHSPNLPDARWFQTADRVRALPDSDGGGFVLQGRADRIAKIEEKRVSLTALETTLLSTGLLRDARALVLEEKNQASRRLHLAVAAVPSDAGLALLRAQGKRELNERLRAALLQGVERVALPRRWRYVTELPVNAQGKTTESALAALFDAPDTVTIDAPAAFEGTPATSPAPSAATARAPLPSAHWQQRDEAGAVLVLDVDAGLLAFDGHFDGVPILPGVAQLDWAARFGQEYTRALFADSAPQTANFSRIDVLKFQRPILPGARVALHLRWEAERGALAFSYRGTESGTPVVHSSGRLVFEPRRKDASA
;
A
#
# COMPACT_ATOMS: atom_id res chain seq x y z
N MET A 1 -29.81 38.76 -0.92
CA MET A 1 -31.30 38.76 -0.94
C MET A 1 -31.96 37.37 -0.95
N ARG A 2 -31.38 36.31 -1.55
CA ARG A 2 -32.06 34.99 -1.64
C ARG A 2 -32.20 34.22 -0.31
N ARG A 3 -31.20 34.26 0.57
CA ARG A 3 -31.23 33.56 1.88
C ARG A 3 -32.33 34.02 2.84
N PRO A 4 -32.55 35.33 3.09
CA PRO A 4 -33.63 35.78 3.98
C PRO A 4 -35.01 35.47 3.40
N LEU A 5 -35.20 35.60 2.08
CA LEU A 5 -36.45 35.22 1.41
C LEU A 5 -36.74 33.71 1.56
N LEU A 6 -35.71 32.86 1.44
CA LEU A 6 -35.84 31.42 1.62
C LEU A 6 -36.19 31.03 3.06
N LEU A 7 -35.60 31.72 4.05
CA LEU A 7 -35.94 31.58 5.47
C LEU A 7 -37.40 31.97 5.72
N LEU A 8 -37.86 33.09 5.18
CA LEU A 8 -39.25 33.54 5.30
C LEU A 8 -40.23 32.51 4.70
N ILE A 9 -39.98 32.04 3.48
CA ILE A 9 -40.82 31.00 2.84
C ILE A 9 -40.81 29.70 3.66
N ALA A 10 -39.68 29.34 4.27
CA ALA A 10 -39.60 28.16 5.13
C ALA A 10 -40.42 28.32 6.43
N LEU A 11 -40.36 29.49 7.08
CA LEU A 11 -41.15 29.80 8.27
C LEU A 11 -42.65 29.78 7.96
N LEU A 12 -43.07 30.41 6.85
CA LEU A 12 -44.47 30.39 6.40
C LEU A 12 -44.95 28.98 6.06
N ALA A 13 -44.10 28.16 5.44
CA ALA A 13 -44.42 26.75 5.16
C ALA A 13 -44.54 25.90 6.43
N CYS A 14 -43.75 26.17 7.47
CA CYS A 14 -43.90 25.49 8.78
C CYS A 14 -45.16 25.98 9.53
N ALA A 15 -45.47 27.27 9.44
CA ALA A 15 -46.66 27.86 10.03
C ALA A 15 -47.94 27.53 9.25
N TYR A 16 -47.85 26.88 8.09
CA TYR A 16 -48.98 26.65 7.18
C TYR A 16 -50.22 26.01 7.84
N PRO A 17 -50.13 24.92 8.63
CA PRO A 17 -51.30 24.33 9.26
C PRO A 17 -52.01 25.28 10.25
N LEU A 18 -51.23 26.10 10.95
CA LEU A 18 -51.76 27.13 11.85
C LEU A 18 -52.40 28.28 11.06
N LEU A 19 -51.75 28.73 9.97
CA LEU A 19 -52.28 29.77 9.09
C LEU A 19 -53.61 29.36 8.47
N ILE A 20 -53.72 28.12 7.97
CA ILE A 20 -54.99 27.58 7.47
C ILE A 20 -56.02 27.59 8.60
N TYR A 21 -55.73 27.02 9.76
CA TYR A 21 -56.67 26.99 10.89
C TYR A 21 -57.25 28.37 11.26
N LEU A 22 -56.39 29.39 11.38
CA LEU A 22 -56.81 30.75 11.75
C LEU A 22 -57.61 31.46 10.65
N THR A 23 -57.42 31.08 9.38
CA THR A 23 -58.01 31.77 8.22
C THR A 23 -59.21 31.05 7.62
N LEU A 24 -59.48 29.81 8.04
CA LEU A 24 -60.56 28.96 7.51
C LEU A 24 -61.95 29.61 7.56
N ASP A 25 -62.21 30.44 8.57
CA ASP A 25 -63.53 31.08 8.79
C ASP A 25 -63.61 32.49 8.21
N HIS A 26 -62.47 33.04 7.77
CA HIS A 26 -62.35 34.42 7.32
C HIS A 26 -62.16 34.54 5.80
N PHE A 27 -61.66 33.49 5.14
CA PHE A 27 -61.32 33.51 3.72
C PHE A 27 -61.89 32.30 2.98
N ALA A 28 -62.34 32.54 1.74
CA ALA A 28 -62.79 31.48 0.88
C ALA A 28 -61.64 30.51 0.53
N PRO A 29 -61.90 29.19 0.38
CA PRO A 29 -60.86 28.17 0.18
C PRO A 29 -59.92 28.40 -1.01
N HIS A 30 -60.40 29.08 -2.07
CA HIS A 30 -59.59 29.38 -3.25
C HIS A 30 -58.43 30.37 -2.98
N TRP A 31 -58.58 31.31 -2.03
CA TRP A 31 -57.50 32.21 -1.63
C TRP A 31 -56.40 31.47 -0.88
N LEU A 32 -56.79 30.50 -0.04
CA LEU A 32 -55.86 29.62 0.67
C LEU A 32 -55.13 28.66 -0.28
N ALA A 33 -55.80 28.19 -1.33
CA ALA A 33 -55.20 27.41 -2.42
C ALA A 33 -54.12 28.20 -3.18
N LEU A 34 -54.39 29.48 -3.49
CA LEU A 34 -53.42 30.38 -4.12
C LEU A 34 -52.19 30.61 -3.25
N LEU A 35 -52.37 30.78 -1.93
CA LEU A 35 -51.27 30.92 -0.98
C LEU A 35 -50.37 29.66 -0.97
N LEU A 36 -50.97 28.47 -0.93
CA LEU A 36 -50.24 27.20 -0.99
C LEU A 36 -49.42 27.09 -2.30
N ALA A 37 -50.05 27.37 -3.43
CA ALA A 37 -49.41 27.34 -4.75
C ALA A 37 -48.23 28.34 -4.83
N ALA A 38 -48.42 29.57 -4.36
CA ALA A 38 -47.40 30.61 -4.35
C ALA A 38 -46.19 30.24 -3.47
N LEU A 39 -46.44 29.73 -2.26
CA LEU A 39 -45.38 29.27 -1.35
C LEU A 39 -44.57 28.12 -1.96
N ALA A 40 -45.24 27.13 -2.57
CA ALA A 40 -44.60 25.97 -3.15
C ALA A 40 -43.78 26.31 -4.41
N LEU A 41 -44.34 27.12 -5.31
CA LEU A 41 -43.65 27.63 -6.51
C LEU A 41 -42.47 28.52 -6.16
N GLY A 42 -42.65 29.44 -5.21
CA GLY A 42 -41.58 30.30 -4.71
C GLY A 42 -40.42 29.46 -4.14
N ARG A 43 -40.72 28.44 -3.34
CA ARG A 43 -39.70 27.53 -2.79
C ARG A 43 -38.97 26.75 -3.87
N ALA A 44 -39.69 26.23 -4.87
CA ALA A 44 -39.10 25.51 -6.00
C ALA A 44 -38.19 26.40 -6.85
N TRP A 45 -38.62 27.63 -7.14
CA TRP A 45 -37.84 28.61 -7.92
C TRP A 45 -36.54 29.02 -7.20
N LEU A 46 -36.59 29.22 -5.87
CA LEU A 46 -35.41 29.58 -5.08
C LEU A 46 -34.43 28.42 -4.90
N ARG A 47 -34.91 27.19 -4.68
CA ARG A 47 -34.07 26.02 -4.42
C ARG A 47 -33.47 25.40 -5.69
N ARG A 48 -34.17 25.49 -6.83
CA ARG A 48 -33.77 24.91 -8.13
C ARG A 48 -33.46 23.39 -8.09
N GLU A 49 -34.02 22.67 -7.12
CA GLU A 49 -33.86 21.22 -7.00
C GLU A 49 -35.12 20.49 -7.51
N ARG A 50 -34.92 19.34 -8.16
CA ARG A 50 -36.02 18.51 -8.71
C ARG A 50 -37.06 18.11 -7.68
N PHE A 51 -36.65 17.89 -6.43
CA PHE A 51 -37.54 17.53 -5.34
C PHE A 51 -38.61 18.61 -5.08
N TRP A 52 -38.19 19.88 -4.98
CA TRP A 52 -39.12 20.99 -4.71
C TRP A 52 -40.06 21.27 -5.89
N LEU A 53 -39.67 20.94 -7.13
CA LEU A 53 -40.56 20.99 -8.29
C LEU A 53 -41.70 19.97 -8.17
N VAL A 54 -41.41 18.73 -7.75
CA VAL A 54 -42.43 17.70 -7.55
C VAL A 54 -43.40 18.09 -6.43
N VAL A 55 -42.88 18.64 -5.33
CA VAL A 55 -43.72 19.18 -4.22
C VAL A 55 -44.63 20.30 -4.74
N ALA A 56 -44.11 21.23 -5.57
CA ALA A 56 -44.90 22.31 -6.14
C ALA A 56 -45.99 21.82 -7.09
N LEU A 57 -45.71 20.83 -7.94
CA LEU A 57 -46.71 20.20 -8.80
C LEU A 57 -47.84 19.54 -8.00
N GLY A 58 -47.50 18.80 -6.94
CA GLY A 58 -48.51 18.22 -6.05
C GLY A 58 -49.32 19.28 -5.31
N ALA A 59 -48.68 20.35 -4.82
CA ALA A 59 -49.37 21.47 -4.18
C ALA A 59 -50.32 22.20 -5.14
N LEU A 60 -49.93 22.37 -6.41
CA LEU A 60 -50.79 22.93 -7.46
C LEU A 60 -51.99 22.04 -7.76
N ALA A 61 -51.81 20.71 -7.80
CA ALA A 61 -52.92 19.78 -7.98
C ALA A 61 -53.93 19.85 -6.82
N LEU A 62 -53.45 19.95 -5.58
CA LEU A 62 -54.31 20.17 -4.40
C LEU A 62 -55.02 21.53 -4.47
N ALA A 63 -54.30 22.59 -4.85
CA ALA A 63 -54.87 23.92 -5.00
C ALA A 63 -55.97 23.96 -6.07
N LEU A 64 -55.73 23.36 -7.24
CA LEU A 64 -56.71 23.24 -8.32
C LEU A 64 -57.93 22.42 -7.88
N SER A 65 -57.70 21.31 -7.18
CA SER A 65 -58.79 20.48 -6.63
C SER A 65 -59.67 21.28 -5.67
N THR A 66 -59.11 22.15 -4.82
CA THR A 66 -59.90 23.04 -3.98
C THR A 66 -60.67 24.09 -4.77
N VAL A 67 -60.07 24.71 -5.79
CA VAL A 67 -60.79 25.68 -6.64
C VAL A 67 -61.97 25.02 -7.35
N LEU A 68 -61.81 23.79 -7.84
CA LEU A 68 -62.85 23.06 -8.56
C LEU A 68 -63.95 22.50 -7.64
N SER A 69 -63.58 22.00 -6.46
CA SER A 69 -64.53 21.37 -5.52
C SER A 69 -65.17 22.34 -4.52
N GLY A 70 -64.60 23.54 -4.37
CA GLY A 70 -64.95 24.46 -3.28
C GLY A 70 -64.60 23.94 -1.88
N SER A 71 -63.95 22.78 -1.78
CA SER A 71 -63.70 22.10 -0.52
C SER A 71 -62.34 22.45 0.09
N VAL A 72 -62.29 22.48 1.42
CA VAL A 72 -61.07 22.74 2.19
C VAL A 72 -60.15 21.51 2.29
N LEU A 73 -60.70 20.31 2.10
CA LEU A 73 -59.98 19.06 2.33
C LEU A 73 -58.67 18.95 1.52
N PRO A 74 -58.60 19.27 0.22
CA PRO A 74 -57.35 19.17 -0.55
C PRO A 74 -56.20 20.02 0.02
N ILE A 75 -56.48 21.22 0.52
CA ILE A 75 -55.49 22.08 1.18
C ILE A 75 -54.96 21.45 2.48
N LYS A 76 -55.82 20.74 3.23
CA LYS A 76 -55.43 20.00 4.44
C LYS A 76 -54.57 18.75 4.15
N LEU A 77 -54.56 18.26 2.91
CA LEU A 77 -53.76 17.09 2.50
C LEU A 77 -52.29 17.44 2.17
N TYR A 78 -51.89 18.71 2.21
CA TYR A 78 -50.50 19.09 1.92
C TYR A 78 -49.45 18.40 2.83
N PRO A 79 -49.63 18.31 4.16
CA PRO A 79 -48.71 17.53 5.03
C PRO A 79 -48.64 16.04 4.70
N VAL A 80 -49.74 15.46 4.20
CA VAL A 80 -49.82 14.06 3.74
C VAL A 80 -48.97 13.89 2.48
N LEU A 81 -49.13 14.78 1.50
CA LEU A 81 -48.33 14.81 0.28
C LEU A 81 -46.83 14.88 0.59
N VAL A 82 -46.42 15.79 1.48
CA VAL A 82 -45.00 15.93 1.88
C VAL A 82 -44.49 14.66 2.54
N SER A 83 -45.27 14.04 3.43
CA SER A 83 -44.89 12.79 4.10
C SER A 83 -44.75 11.62 3.11
N ILE A 84 -45.65 11.50 2.14
CA ILE A 84 -45.58 10.49 1.07
C ILE A 84 -44.33 10.69 0.21
N LEU A 85 -44.05 11.92 -0.20
CA LEU A 85 -42.87 12.23 -1.00
C LEU A 85 -41.57 11.96 -0.24
N MET A 86 -41.50 12.30 1.05
CA MET A 86 -40.34 11.99 1.89
C MET A 86 -40.18 10.50 2.13
N PHE A 87 -41.27 9.78 2.35
CA PHE A 87 -41.25 8.32 2.41
C PHE A 87 -40.72 7.70 1.12
N ALA A 88 -41.15 8.19 -0.05
CA ALA A 88 -40.69 7.71 -1.34
C ALA A 88 -39.18 7.97 -1.53
N VAL A 89 -38.69 9.17 -1.20
CA VAL A 89 -37.26 9.52 -1.30
C VAL A 89 -36.41 8.64 -0.39
N PHE A 90 -36.78 8.48 0.88
CA PHE A 90 -36.03 7.66 1.84
C PHE A 90 -36.06 6.18 1.43
N SER A 91 -37.23 5.66 1.03
CA SER A 91 -37.39 4.27 0.60
C SER A 91 -36.63 3.96 -0.70
N TRP A 92 -36.65 4.89 -1.67
CA TRP A 92 -35.84 4.78 -2.90
C TRP A 92 -34.35 4.71 -2.57
N SER A 93 -33.87 5.55 -1.64
CA SER A 93 -32.45 5.57 -1.23
C SER A 93 -31.99 4.29 -0.52
N LEU A 94 -32.92 3.53 0.07
CA LEU A 94 -32.60 2.22 0.64
C LEU A 94 -32.29 1.17 -0.44
N ARG A 95 -32.98 1.26 -1.59
CA ARG A 95 -32.81 0.38 -2.76
C ARG A 95 -31.65 0.81 -3.65
N HIS A 96 -31.37 2.12 -3.74
CA HIS A 96 -30.28 2.70 -4.52
C HIS A 96 -29.28 3.42 -3.60
N PRO A 97 -28.19 2.75 -3.17
CA PRO A 97 -27.17 3.35 -2.32
C PRO A 97 -26.49 4.56 -3.00
N PRO A 98 -25.97 5.53 -2.23
CA PRO A 98 -25.99 5.63 -0.77
C PRO A 98 -27.34 6.12 -0.21
N ALA A 99 -27.70 5.65 1.00
CA ALA A 99 -28.93 6.07 1.68
C ALA A 99 -28.91 7.58 1.99
N VAL A 100 -30.07 8.25 2.12
CA VAL A 100 -30.12 9.72 2.38
C VAL A 100 -29.30 10.11 3.61
N ILE A 101 -29.45 9.37 4.70
CA ILE A 101 -28.71 9.63 5.95
C ILE A 101 -27.23 9.34 5.78
N GLU A 102 -26.86 8.33 5.00
CA GLU A 102 -25.46 8.04 4.68
C GLU A 102 -24.83 9.21 3.91
N ARG A 103 -25.53 9.77 2.92
CA ARG A 103 -25.06 10.95 2.17
C ARG A 103 -24.81 12.13 3.09
N LEU A 104 -25.72 12.38 4.04
CA LEU A 104 -25.55 13.43 5.05
C LEU A 104 -24.39 13.12 6.00
N ALA A 105 -24.24 11.87 6.45
CA ALA A 105 -23.14 11.46 7.31
C ALA A 105 -21.77 11.60 6.62
N ARG A 106 -21.68 11.30 5.32
CA ARG A 106 -20.46 11.44 4.52
C ARG A 106 -20.01 12.88 4.28
N LEU A 107 -20.90 13.86 4.44
CA LEU A 107 -20.51 15.28 4.40
C LEU A 107 -19.65 15.68 5.61
N SER A 108 -19.87 15.03 6.76
CA SER A 108 -19.08 15.25 7.98
C SER A 108 -17.92 14.27 8.11
N ASP A 109 -18.11 13.02 7.66
CA ASP A 109 -17.09 11.97 7.69
C ASP A 109 -17.02 11.25 6.32
N PRO A 110 -16.14 11.73 5.42
CA PRO A 110 -16.04 11.20 4.05
C PRO A 110 -15.75 9.69 3.98
N ALA A 111 -15.08 9.14 4.99
CA ALA A 111 -14.59 7.75 5.03
C ALA A 111 -15.42 6.87 5.99
N LEU A 112 -16.75 7.01 5.95
CA LEU A 112 -17.66 6.24 6.80
C LEU A 112 -17.41 4.72 6.69
N PRO A 113 -17.11 4.01 7.81
CA PRO A 113 -16.81 2.58 7.78
C PRO A 113 -18.05 1.73 7.43
N PRO A 114 -17.89 0.46 6.99
CA PRO A 114 -19.01 -0.40 6.58
C PRO A 114 -20.11 -0.55 7.65
N SER A 115 -19.74 -0.55 8.94
CA SER A 115 -20.68 -0.57 10.06
C SER A 115 -21.46 0.73 10.20
N GLY A 116 -20.84 1.88 9.93
CA GLY A 116 -21.51 3.18 9.85
C GLY A 116 -22.50 3.24 8.69
N VAL A 117 -22.18 2.60 7.56
CA VAL A 117 -23.11 2.44 6.43
C VAL A 117 -24.31 1.58 6.83
N ALA A 118 -24.10 0.45 7.51
CA ALA A 118 -25.19 -0.40 8.00
C ALA A 118 -26.10 0.34 9.00
N TYR A 119 -25.51 1.11 9.92
CA TYR A 119 -26.24 1.93 10.89
C TYR A 119 -27.08 3.02 10.21
N THR A 120 -26.50 3.80 9.30
CA THR A 120 -27.22 4.86 8.57
C THR A 120 -28.35 4.31 7.71
N ARG A 121 -28.20 3.09 7.15
CA ARG A 121 -29.29 2.36 6.49
C ARG A 121 -30.39 1.95 7.48
N GLY A 122 -30.04 1.43 8.66
CA GLY A 122 -30.99 1.12 9.73
C GLY A 122 -31.80 2.34 10.15
N LEU A 123 -31.13 3.48 10.35
CA LEU A 123 -31.80 4.74 10.67
C LEU A 123 -32.69 5.25 9.53
N THR A 124 -32.27 5.06 8.27
CA THR A 124 -33.09 5.43 7.11
C THR A 124 -34.42 4.63 7.10
N ARG A 125 -34.42 3.36 7.55
CA ARG A 125 -35.66 2.58 7.75
C ARG A 125 -36.55 3.14 8.86
N VAL A 126 -35.97 3.62 9.95
CA VAL A 126 -36.72 4.29 11.04
C VAL A 126 -37.42 5.54 10.49
N TRP A 127 -36.71 6.33 9.68
CA TRP A 127 -37.31 7.50 9.01
C TRP A 127 -38.40 7.12 8.01
N CYS A 128 -38.25 6.02 7.26
CA CYS A 128 -39.34 5.48 6.44
C CYS A 128 -40.58 5.15 7.30
N GLY A 129 -40.40 4.42 8.41
CA GLY A 129 -41.49 4.10 9.33
C GLY A 129 -42.16 5.35 9.90
N PHE A 130 -41.36 6.34 10.29
CA PHE A 130 -41.84 7.63 10.78
C PHE A 130 -42.68 8.36 9.72
N PHE A 131 -42.19 8.51 8.48
CA PHE A 131 -42.95 9.21 7.43
C PHE A 131 -44.24 8.49 7.05
N ALA A 132 -44.25 7.14 7.07
CA ALA A 132 -45.47 6.37 6.84
C ALA A 132 -46.51 6.61 7.95
N LEU A 133 -46.09 6.53 9.22
CA LEU A 133 -46.99 6.77 10.36
C LEU A 133 -47.46 8.23 10.40
N ASN A 134 -46.54 9.18 10.23
CA ASN A 134 -46.85 10.61 10.21
C ASN A 134 -47.82 10.98 9.08
N GLY A 135 -47.62 10.40 7.89
CA GLY A 135 -48.55 10.57 6.76
C GLY A 135 -49.94 10.00 7.05
N ALA A 136 -50.02 8.83 7.70
CA ALA A 136 -51.29 8.22 8.09
C ALA A 136 -52.04 9.05 9.14
N VAL A 137 -51.35 9.52 10.19
CA VAL A 137 -51.97 10.38 11.21
C VAL A 137 -52.36 11.74 10.63
N ALA A 138 -51.54 12.32 9.74
CA ALA A 138 -51.88 13.54 9.02
C ALA A 138 -53.13 13.37 8.15
N LEU A 139 -53.31 12.20 7.52
CA LEU A 139 -54.49 11.88 6.71
C LEU A 139 -55.74 11.70 7.58
N VAL A 140 -55.64 10.93 8.67
CA VAL A 140 -56.73 10.71 9.62
C VAL A 140 -57.20 12.04 10.21
N THR A 141 -56.27 12.90 10.63
CA THR A 141 -56.60 14.21 11.18
C THR A 141 -57.18 15.15 10.12
N ALA A 142 -56.75 15.08 8.86
CA ALA A 142 -57.29 15.90 7.77
C ALA A 142 -58.74 15.52 7.40
N CYS A 143 -59.07 14.23 7.46
CA CYS A 143 -60.40 13.71 7.17
C CYS A 143 -61.34 13.74 8.38
N TRP A 144 -60.87 14.14 9.56
CA TRP A 144 -61.67 14.10 10.78
C TRP A 144 -62.84 15.10 10.72
N PRO A 145 -64.06 14.72 11.13
CA PRO A 145 -65.22 15.60 11.03
C PRO A 145 -65.02 16.91 11.80
N ARG A 146 -65.37 18.03 11.16
CA ARG A 146 -65.27 19.36 11.75
C ARG A 146 -66.14 19.52 13.00
N ALA A 147 -67.33 18.90 13.01
CA ALA A 147 -68.25 18.89 14.16
C ALA A 147 -67.65 18.24 15.42
N ALA A 148 -66.63 17.38 15.26
CA ALA A 148 -65.92 16.73 16.36
C ALA A 148 -64.58 17.41 16.71
N GLY A 149 -64.36 18.66 16.24
CA GLY A 149 -63.12 19.41 16.51
C GLY A 149 -61.94 19.03 15.61
N GLY A 150 -62.18 18.37 14.47
CA GLY A 150 -61.13 17.85 13.58
C GLY A 150 -60.12 18.91 13.10
N ASP A 151 -60.56 20.15 12.90
CA ASP A 151 -59.71 21.22 12.36
C ASP A 151 -58.64 21.67 13.37
N GLY A 152 -58.99 21.71 14.66
CA GLY A 152 -58.04 22.00 15.74
C GLY A 152 -57.06 20.84 15.96
N LEU A 153 -57.55 19.59 15.91
CA LEU A 153 -56.72 18.39 16.01
C LEU A 153 -55.70 18.31 14.86
N TRP A 154 -56.13 18.60 13.63
CA TRP A 154 -55.27 18.64 12.45
C TRP A 154 -54.20 19.72 12.55
N ALA A 155 -54.57 20.92 12.98
CA ALA A 155 -53.64 22.04 13.14
C ALA A 155 -52.62 21.78 14.25
N LEU A 156 -53.06 21.23 15.39
CA LEU A 156 -52.18 20.86 16.50
C LEU A 156 -51.18 19.78 16.08
N TYR A 157 -51.64 18.72 15.40
CA TYR A 157 -50.76 17.64 15.00
C TYR A 157 -49.75 18.11 13.94
N ASN A 158 -50.23 18.66 12.82
CA ASN A 158 -49.39 19.00 11.68
C ASN A 158 -48.60 20.30 11.88
N GLY A 159 -49.05 21.19 12.76
CA GLY A 159 -48.40 22.47 13.07
C GLY A 159 -47.46 22.44 14.28
N LEU A 160 -47.54 21.42 15.15
CA LEU A 160 -46.69 21.32 16.34
C LEU A 160 -46.19 19.90 16.61
N VAL A 161 -47.08 18.92 16.83
CA VAL A 161 -46.70 17.57 17.30
C VAL A 161 -45.76 16.87 16.32
N SER A 162 -46.07 16.92 15.03
CA SER A 162 -45.24 16.30 13.97
C SER A 162 -43.80 16.85 13.98
N TYR A 163 -43.64 18.16 14.17
CA TYR A 163 -42.32 18.80 14.25
C TYR A 163 -41.58 18.45 15.55
N LEU A 164 -42.28 18.37 16.69
CA LEU A 164 -41.70 17.90 17.94
C LEU A 164 -41.20 16.45 17.83
N LEU A 165 -41.98 15.58 17.20
CA LEU A 165 -41.59 14.18 16.96
C LEU A 165 -40.38 14.07 16.01
N MET A 166 -40.34 14.86 14.93
CA MET A 166 -39.16 14.94 14.06
C MET A 166 -37.93 15.44 14.82
N GLY A 167 -38.10 16.47 15.64
CA GLY A 167 -37.04 17.03 16.48
C GLY A 167 -36.51 16.02 17.50
N LEU A 168 -37.40 15.26 18.14
CA LEU A 168 -37.04 14.21 19.11
C LEU A 168 -36.32 13.05 18.44
N LEU A 169 -36.74 12.66 17.22
CA LEU A 169 -36.05 11.64 16.43
C LEU A 169 -34.62 12.08 16.05
N PHE A 170 -34.44 13.34 15.66
CA PHE A 170 -33.11 13.93 15.41
C PHE A 170 -32.25 14.02 16.68
N ALA A 171 -32.81 14.52 17.78
CA ALA A 171 -32.09 14.63 19.05
C ALA A 171 -31.69 13.26 19.62
N GLY A 172 -32.56 12.25 19.46
CA GLY A 172 -32.28 10.87 19.81
C GLY A 172 -31.09 10.30 19.03
N GLU A 173 -31.02 10.54 17.72
CA GLU A 173 -29.85 10.15 16.92
C GLU A 173 -28.58 10.85 17.39
N TRP A 174 -28.64 12.17 17.58
CA TRP A 174 -27.48 12.98 17.97
C TRP A 174 -26.90 12.57 19.33
N LEU A 175 -27.77 12.28 20.32
CA LEU A 175 -27.37 11.82 21.65
C LEU A 175 -26.87 10.37 21.67
N LEU A 176 -27.44 9.49 20.83
CA LEU A 176 -27.05 8.08 20.76
C LEU A 176 -25.75 7.86 19.97
N ARG A 177 -25.43 8.72 19.01
CA ARG A 177 -24.28 8.56 18.10
C ARG A 177 -22.93 8.40 18.83
N PRO A 178 -22.55 9.22 19.84
CA PRO A 178 -21.28 9.04 20.55
C PRO A 178 -21.23 7.75 21.38
N THR A 179 -22.34 7.40 22.02
CA THR A 179 -22.44 6.25 22.92
C THR A 179 -22.47 4.93 22.15
N LEU A 180 -23.16 4.89 21.01
CA LEU A 180 -23.16 3.75 20.10
C LEU A 180 -21.77 3.55 19.49
N ARG A 181 -21.11 4.62 19.03
CA ARG A 181 -19.73 4.56 18.54
C ARG A 181 -18.79 3.92 19.57
N ARG A 182 -18.81 4.39 20.82
CA ARG A 182 -18.02 3.82 21.92
C ARG A 182 -18.38 2.36 22.23
N ARG A 183 -19.67 1.99 22.22
CA ARG A 183 -20.11 0.59 22.44
C ARG A 183 -19.69 -0.34 21.30
N PHE A 184 -19.69 0.13 20.05
CA PHE A 184 -19.23 -0.63 18.89
C PHE A 184 -17.72 -0.79 18.90
N GLU A 185 -16.96 0.28 19.14
CA GLU A 185 -15.51 0.24 19.33
C GLU A 185 -15.15 -0.73 20.46
N ARG A 186 -15.89 -0.71 21.57
CA ARG A 186 -15.72 -1.64 22.69
C ARG A 186 -16.06 -3.09 22.35
N ARG A 187 -17.19 -3.39 21.69
CA ARG A 187 -17.56 -4.77 21.29
C ARG A 187 -16.64 -5.35 20.21
N GLN A 188 -16.08 -4.51 19.35
CA GLN A 188 -15.07 -4.91 18.37
C GLN A 188 -13.70 -5.12 19.03
N ALA A 189 -13.31 -4.27 19.98
CA ALA A 189 -12.11 -4.48 20.79
C ALA A 189 -12.22 -5.76 21.64
N GLU A 190 -13.40 -6.03 22.21
CA GLU A 190 -13.68 -7.27 22.95
C GLU A 190 -13.64 -8.52 22.04
N HIS A 191 -14.08 -8.44 20.77
CA HIS A 191 -13.89 -9.54 19.80
C HIS A 191 -12.44 -9.70 19.36
N ALA A 192 -11.75 -8.59 19.05
CA ALA A 192 -10.34 -8.58 18.67
C ALA A 192 -9.43 -9.11 19.79
N ALA A 193 -9.83 -8.96 21.06
CA ALA A 193 -9.14 -9.50 22.23
C ALA A 193 -9.42 -11.00 22.45
N ARG A 194 -10.57 -11.54 22.01
CA ARG A 194 -10.96 -12.95 22.24
C ARG A 194 -10.18 -13.98 21.41
N ARG A 195 -9.50 -13.55 20.34
CA ARG A 195 -8.72 -14.40 19.44
C ARG A 195 -7.22 -14.11 19.45
N TRP A 196 -6.80 -13.16 20.27
CA TRP A 196 -5.40 -12.77 20.40
C TRP A 196 -4.58 -13.85 21.11
N ARG A 197 -3.43 -14.22 20.54
CA ARG A 197 -2.47 -15.14 21.14
C ARG A 197 -1.12 -14.47 21.29
N PRO A 198 -0.60 -14.32 22.53
CA PRO A 198 0.76 -13.86 22.74
C PRO A 198 1.76 -14.73 21.97
N LEU A 199 2.83 -14.13 21.43
CA LEU A 199 3.79 -14.88 20.61
C LEU A 199 4.43 -16.04 21.40
N ALA A 200 4.62 -15.86 22.70
CA ALA A 200 5.16 -16.87 23.61
C ALA A 200 4.40 -18.20 23.62
N VAL A 201 3.10 -18.19 23.34
CA VAL A 201 2.25 -19.39 23.34
C VAL A 201 1.83 -19.83 21.94
N ALA A 202 2.14 -19.05 20.91
CA ALA A 202 1.58 -19.24 19.57
C ALA A 202 1.84 -20.65 19.00
N ALA A 203 3.08 -21.15 19.10
CA ALA A 203 3.41 -22.51 18.67
C ALA A 203 2.89 -23.59 19.63
N ALA A 204 3.02 -23.38 20.94
CA ALA A 204 2.57 -24.34 21.96
C ALA A 204 1.06 -24.59 21.94
N GLN A 205 0.26 -23.60 21.55
CA GLN A 205 -1.20 -23.67 21.54
C GLN A 205 -1.78 -23.73 20.12
N SER A 206 -0.96 -23.76 19.07
CA SER A 206 -1.44 -23.77 17.68
C SER A 206 -2.34 -24.99 17.43
N THR A 207 -3.46 -24.75 16.73
CA THR A 207 -4.36 -25.82 16.29
C THR A 207 -3.92 -26.44 14.96
N ASP A 208 -2.94 -25.84 14.28
CA ASP A 208 -2.35 -26.37 13.05
C ASP A 208 -1.27 -27.41 13.39
N ALA A 209 -1.64 -28.69 13.29
CA ALA A 209 -0.75 -29.82 13.57
C ALA A 209 0.47 -29.84 12.64
N ARG A 210 0.35 -29.37 11.39
CA ARG A 210 1.47 -29.32 10.45
C ARG A 210 2.48 -28.26 10.89
N PHE A 211 2.00 -27.08 11.29
CA PHE A 211 2.87 -26.04 11.84
C PHE A 211 3.62 -26.52 13.09
N VAL A 212 2.92 -27.15 14.05
CA VAL A 212 3.54 -27.70 15.27
C VAL A 212 4.59 -28.75 14.95
N ALA A 213 4.31 -29.65 14.00
CA ALA A 213 5.26 -30.67 13.56
C ALA A 213 6.51 -30.04 12.91
N GLN A 214 6.34 -29.02 12.06
CA GLN A 214 7.48 -28.30 11.47
C GLN A 214 8.33 -27.60 12.55
N VAL A 215 7.70 -26.95 13.55
CA VAL A 215 8.41 -26.32 14.66
C VAL A 215 9.21 -27.34 15.47
N GLN A 216 8.63 -28.51 15.78
CA GLN A 216 9.33 -29.59 16.49
C GLN A 216 10.50 -30.15 15.67
N ALA A 217 10.33 -30.31 14.36
CA ALA A 217 11.39 -30.78 13.48
C ALA A 217 12.57 -29.79 13.43
N TRP A 218 12.28 -28.49 13.33
CA TRP A 218 13.31 -27.45 13.43
C TRP A 218 13.97 -27.41 14.80
N ARG A 219 13.20 -27.54 15.89
CA ARG A 219 13.72 -27.61 17.25
C ARG A 219 14.71 -28.75 17.42
N ALA A 220 14.39 -29.95 16.91
CA ALA A 220 15.28 -31.10 16.93
C ALA A 220 16.58 -30.82 16.17
N ASN A 221 16.48 -30.23 14.97
CA ASN A 221 17.66 -29.87 14.20
C ASN A 221 18.55 -28.86 14.91
N PHE A 222 17.99 -27.79 15.49
CA PHE A 222 18.78 -26.79 16.22
C PHE A 222 19.39 -27.34 17.52
N ALA A 223 18.70 -28.26 18.20
CA ALA A 223 19.19 -28.88 19.44
C ALA A 223 20.45 -29.74 19.21
N THR A 224 20.67 -30.27 18.00
CA THR A 224 21.89 -31.03 17.66
C THR A 224 23.09 -30.13 17.33
N GLN A 225 22.87 -28.83 17.11
CA GLN A 225 23.95 -27.91 16.77
C GLN A 225 24.62 -27.36 18.02
N ALA A 226 25.94 -27.27 17.99
CA ALA A 226 26.72 -26.50 18.96
C ALA A 226 26.40 -24.99 18.85
N GLY A 227 26.80 -24.22 19.87
CA GLY A 227 26.59 -22.77 19.92
C GLY A 227 25.20 -22.34 20.40
N THR A 228 25.06 -21.05 20.70
CA THR A 228 23.81 -20.46 21.18
C THR A 228 23.10 -19.63 20.10
N GLY A 229 23.71 -19.42 18.95
CA GLY A 229 23.20 -18.62 17.84
C GLY A 229 22.57 -19.43 16.69
N ALA A 230 21.58 -18.83 16.03
CA ALA A 230 21.04 -19.31 14.76
C ALA A 230 20.79 -18.15 13.79
N ILE A 231 21.48 -18.15 12.64
CA ILE A 231 21.27 -17.19 11.54
C ILE A 231 20.16 -17.75 10.65
N LEU A 232 19.03 -17.06 10.58
CA LEU A 232 17.89 -17.48 9.77
C LEU A 232 17.79 -16.60 8.54
N TYR A 233 17.77 -17.20 7.36
CA TYR A 233 17.37 -16.49 6.15
C TYR A 233 16.54 -17.39 5.24
N PHE A 234 15.33 -16.97 4.92
CA PHE A 234 14.37 -17.73 4.13
C PHE A 234 13.65 -16.78 3.16
N ASP A 235 13.31 -17.27 1.97
CA ASP A 235 12.40 -16.55 1.08
C ASP A 235 10.92 -16.85 1.39
N ASP A 236 10.64 -18.05 1.93
CA ASP A 236 9.32 -18.54 2.34
C ASP A 236 9.02 -18.18 3.80
N SER A 237 7.96 -17.40 4.04
CA SER A 237 7.62 -16.93 5.39
C SER A 237 7.02 -18.01 6.30
N GLU A 238 6.40 -19.06 5.77
CA GLU A 238 5.87 -20.17 6.57
C GLU A 238 7.04 -20.98 7.14
N ARG A 239 7.99 -21.35 6.28
CA ARG A 239 9.23 -22.05 6.67
C ARG A 239 10.06 -21.22 7.63
N PHE A 240 10.18 -19.93 7.38
CA PHE A 240 10.81 -18.97 8.29
C PHE A 240 10.16 -19.03 9.67
N THR A 241 8.83 -18.94 9.74
CA THR A 241 8.08 -18.92 11.00
C THR A 241 8.30 -20.20 11.79
N ALA A 242 8.25 -21.36 11.13
CA ALA A 242 8.52 -22.63 11.79
C ALA A 242 9.97 -22.73 12.31
N ALA A 243 10.95 -22.27 11.52
CA ALA A 243 12.36 -22.24 11.92
C ALA A 243 12.61 -21.28 13.09
N LEU A 244 11.97 -20.11 13.08
CA LEU A 244 12.05 -19.10 14.15
C LEU A 244 11.62 -19.69 15.49
N TYR A 245 10.43 -20.29 15.54
CA TYR A 245 9.93 -20.93 16.77
C TYR A 245 10.75 -22.17 17.15
N GLY A 246 11.20 -22.96 16.17
CA GLY A 246 12.08 -24.10 16.42
C GLY A 246 13.39 -23.69 17.08
N ALA A 247 14.02 -22.61 16.60
CA ALA A 247 15.23 -22.05 17.17
C ALA A 247 15.02 -21.54 18.60
N TRP A 248 13.94 -20.79 18.85
CA TRP A 248 13.60 -20.32 20.19
C TRP A 248 13.33 -21.46 21.18
N HIS A 249 12.59 -22.50 20.77
CA HIS A 249 12.36 -23.68 21.62
C HIS A 249 13.60 -24.57 21.80
N ALA A 250 14.63 -24.39 20.97
CA ALA A 250 15.96 -24.99 21.15
C ALA A 250 16.89 -24.11 21.99
N GLY A 251 16.41 -22.99 22.53
CA GLY A 251 17.19 -22.05 23.36
C GLY A 251 18.19 -21.21 22.57
N LYS A 252 18.01 -21.07 21.24
CA LYS A 252 18.91 -20.30 20.38
C LYS A 252 18.52 -18.81 20.36
N THR A 253 19.52 -17.94 20.33
CA THR A 253 19.38 -16.53 19.94
C THR A 253 19.33 -16.45 18.42
N VAL A 254 18.27 -15.85 17.88
CA VAL A 254 18.08 -15.77 16.43
C VAL A 254 18.72 -14.51 15.88
N TYR A 255 19.59 -14.64 14.88
CA TYR A 255 20.11 -13.51 14.11
C TYR A 255 19.33 -13.38 12.80
N LEU A 256 18.79 -12.19 12.55
CA LEU A 256 18.00 -11.87 11.37
C LEU A 256 18.78 -10.90 10.46
N PRO A 257 19.54 -11.43 9.47
CA PRO A 257 20.21 -10.60 8.47
C PRO A 257 19.22 -9.95 7.51
N GLY A 258 19.53 -8.72 7.10
CA GLY A 258 18.74 -8.02 6.08
C GLY A 258 18.88 -8.56 4.66
N ASP A 259 19.96 -9.30 4.39
CA ASP A 259 20.33 -9.88 3.10
C ASP A 259 21.27 -11.09 3.30
N ALA A 260 21.43 -11.91 2.27
CA ALA A 260 22.31 -13.07 2.27
C ALA A 260 23.70 -12.80 1.67
N GLN A 261 24.15 -11.53 1.62
CA GLN A 261 25.43 -11.20 0.98
C GLN A 261 26.62 -11.77 1.77
N PRO A 262 27.71 -12.18 1.10
CA PRO A 262 28.89 -12.73 1.76
C PRO A 262 29.46 -11.82 2.86
N ALA A 263 29.48 -10.50 2.63
CA ALA A 263 29.96 -9.52 3.62
C ALA A 263 29.07 -9.49 4.88
N THR A 264 27.75 -9.54 4.72
CA THR A 264 26.79 -9.60 5.83
C THR A 264 26.99 -10.88 6.65
N LEU A 265 27.14 -12.02 5.97
CA LEU A 265 27.39 -13.31 6.63
C LEU A 265 28.75 -13.34 7.34
N GLN A 266 29.78 -12.73 6.76
CA GLN A 266 31.10 -12.62 7.39
C GLN A 266 31.03 -11.79 8.67
N ASN A 267 30.34 -10.66 8.65
CA ASN A 267 30.15 -9.81 9.83
C ASN A 267 29.35 -10.54 10.93
N LEU A 268 28.32 -11.30 10.57
CA LEU A 268 27.58 -12.12 11.53
C LEU A 268 28.43 -13.24 12.12
N SER A 269 29.24 -13.93 11.30
CA SER A 269 30.18 -14.94 11.78
C SER A 269 31.28 -14.34 12.66
N ALA A 270 31.64 -13.07 12.50
CA ALA A 270 32.56 -12.38 13.39
C ALA A 270 31.93 -12.03 14.75
N LEU A 271 30.61 -11.82 14.79
CA LEU A 271 29.86 -11.60 16.03
C LEU A 271 29.63 -12.91 16.80
N ASP A 272 29.28 -13.98 16.09
CA ASP A 272 29.09 -15.31 16.66
C ASP A 272 29.55 -16.39 15.68
N ALA A 273 30.79 -16.83 15.85
CA ALA A 273 31.41 -17.87 15.02
C ALA A 273 30.74 -19.25 15.21
N THR A 274 29.97 -19.43 16.28
CA THR A 274 29.29 -20.69 16.59
C THR A 274 27.84 -20.72 16.09
N ALA A 275 27.34 -19.61 15.54
CA ALA A 275 25.97 -19.54 15.05
C ALA A 275 25.77 -20.46 13.84
N CYS A 276 24.84 -21.40 13.99
CA CYS A 276 24.42 -22.25 12.88
C CYS A 276 23.59 -21.45 11.86
N ARG A 277 23.59 -21.88 10.60
CA ARG A 277 22.82 -21.24 9.52
C ARG A 277 21.59 -22.09 9.21
N ALA A 278 20.46 -21.47 8.91
CA ALA A 278 19.26 -22.19 8.48
C ALA A 278 18.54 -21.45 7.34
N GLY A 279 17.90 -22.23 6.47
CA GLY A 279 17.17 -21.72 5.31
C GLY A 279 18.03 -21.58 4.06
N ASP A 280 17.81 -20.53 3.29
CA ASP A 280 18.35 -20.31 1.94
C ASP A 280 19.78 -19.73 1.95
N LEU A 281 20.59 -20.13 2.94
CA LEU A 281 22.00 -19.77 3.05
C LEU A 281 22.92 -20.92 2.63
N PRO A 282 24.15 -20.62 2.18
CA PRO A 282 25.16 -21.66 1.95
C PRO A 282 25.50 -22.43 3.23
N GLY A 283 25.42 -23.77 3.15
CA GLY A 283 25.70 -24.67 4.27
C GLY A 283 24.65 -24.66 5.38
N ALA A 284 23.46 -24.13 5.11
CA ALA A 284 22.38 -24.05 6.09
C ALA A 284 21.69 -25.39 6.37
N LEU A 285 21.25 -25.54 7.61
CA LEU A 285 20.32 -26.57 8.04
C LEU A 285 19.00 -26.45 7.29
N ARG A 286 18.40 -27.60 7.01
CA ARG A 286 17.08 -27.75 6.40
C ARG A 286 16.24 -28.65 7.29
N ALA A 287 14.95 -28.34 7.47
CA ALA A 287 14.04 -29.26 8.13
C ALA A 287 13.95 -30.58 7.36
N PRO A 288 13.75 -31.73 8.06
CA PRO A 288 13.34 -32.97 7.43
C PRO A 288 12.04 -32.75 6.64
N ASP A 289 11.95 -33.35 5.45
CA ASP A 289 10.76 -33.23 4.62
C ASP A 289 9.61 -34.03 5.24
N LEU A 290 8.65 -33.34 5.86
CA LEU A 290 7.48 -33.97 6.50
C LEU A 290 6.41 -34.41 5.47
N ALA A 291 6.63 -34.14 4.18
CA ALA A 291 5.63 -34.28 3.10
C ALA A 291 5.32 -35.72 2.67
N ASN A 292 6.08 -36.74 3.08
CA ASN A 292 5.88 -38.13 2.62
C ASN A 292 5.21 -39.08 3.61
N ASN A 293 4.81 -38.62 4.80
CA ASN A 293 4.08 -39.48 5.75
C ASN A 293 2.62 -39.05 5.88
N ALA A 294 1.86 -39.22 4.80
CA ALA A 294 0.40 -39.13 4.77
C ALA A 294 -0.28 -40.41 5.34
N SER A 295 0.27 -40.98 6.41
CA SER A 295 -0.43 -41.95 7.23
C SER A 295 -0.79 -41.30 8.57
N PRO A 296 -2.08 -41.19 8.93
CA PRO A 296 -2.51 -40.74 10.26
C PRO A 296 -2.05 -41.65 11.42
N ASN A 297 -1.38 -42.76 11.11
CA ASN A 297 -0.84 -43.76 12.04
C ASN A 297 0.69 -43.79 12.04
N LEU A 298 1.35 -42.65 12.04
CA LEU A 298 2.71 -42.60 12.60
C LEU A 298 2.61 -42.63 14.13
N GLY A 299 2.68 -43.84 14.68
CA GLY A 299 3.23 -44.01 16.02
C GLY A 299 4.59 -43.29 16.11
N PRO A 300 5.02 -42.87 17.31
CA PRO A 300 6.20 -42.03 17.48
C PRO A 300 7.39 -42.63 16.76
N ALA A 301 7.87 -41.95 15.71
CA ALA A 301 9.09 -42.30 15.02
C ALA A 301 10.20 -42.37 16.07
N SER A 302 10.80 -43.55 16.21
CA SER A 302 11.78 -43.86 17.22
C SER A 302 12.97 -42.89 17.13
N GLY A 303 13.29 -42.20 18.23
CA GLY A 303 14.65 -41.70 18.46
C GLY A 303 14.83 -40.32 19.13
N SER A 304 13.80 -39.46 19.22
CA SER A 304 13.93 -38.19 19.94
C SER A 304 12.54 -37.68 20.35
N SER A 305 11.99 -38.18 21.46
CA SER A 305 10.77 -37.62 22.04
C SER A 305 11.10 -36.33 22.79
N LEU A 306 11.40 -35.26 22.04
CA LEU A 306 11.46 -33.93 22.63
C LEU A 306 10.12 -33.66 23.33
N PRO A 307 10.13 -33.03 24.52
CA PRO A 307 8.91 -32.72 25.22
C PRO A 307 8.00 -31.83 24.34
N PRO A 308 6.68 -31.84 24.58
CA PRO A 308 5.75 -30.95 23.87
C PRO A 308 6.21 -29.49 24.00
N LEU A 309 5.85 -28.66 23.02
CA LEU A 309 6.18 -27.25 23.02
C LEU A 309 5.52 -26.59 24.24
N ALA A 310 6.33 -26.07 25.16
CA ALA A 310 5.89 -25.27 26.30
C ALA A 310 5.89 -23.78 25.94
N PRO A 311 5.12 -22.92 26.62
CA PRO A 311 5.23 -21.47 26.45
C PRO A 311 6.68 -20.98 26.58
N LEU A 312 7.12 -20.13 25.64
CA LEU A 312 8.43 -19.48 25.71
C LEU A 312 8.45 -18.44 26.83
N ASP A 313 9.60 -18.25 27.48
CA ASP A 313 9.81 -17.11 28.37
C ASP A 313 10.04 -15.84 27.52
N PRO A 314 9.15 -14.82 27.58
CA PRO A 314 9.27 -13.63 26.76
C PRO A 314 10.55 -12.82 27.01
N ARG A 315 11.13 -12.89 28.22
CA ARG A 315 12.34 -12.13 28.57
C ARG A 315 13.63 -12.90 28.29
N ALA A 316 13.59 -14.23 28.33
CA ALA A 316 14.75 -15.07 28.02
C ALA A 316 14.90 -15.38 26.52
N THR A 317 13.84 -15.20 25.74
CA THR A 317 13.84 -15.46 24.29
C THR A 317 14.32 -14.23 23.52
N HIS A 318 15.39 -14.37 22.72
CA HIS A 318 16.07 -13.26 22.08
C HIS A 318 16.17 -13.38 20.56
N MET A 319 16.22 -12.21 19.91
CA MET A 319 16.52 -12.03 18.50
C MET A 319 17.45 -10.82 18.33
N VAL A 320 18.35 -10.88 17.36
CA VAL A 320 19.19 -9.77 16.95
C VAL A 320 18.85 -9.40 15.51
N VAL A 321 18.31 -8.20 15.32
CA VAL A 321 18.02 -7.66 13.99
C VAL A 321 19.27 -6.98 13.46
N TYR A 322 19.73 -7.37 12.28
CA TYR A 322 20.91 -6.78 11.66
C TYR A 322 20.50 -5.72 10.63
N THR A 323 20.90 -4.47 10.86
CA THR A 323 20.53 -3.34 10.00
C THR A 323 21.75 -2.70 9.38
N SER A 324 21.65 -2.15 8.18
CA SER A 324 22.65 -1.22 7.64
C SER A 324 22.49 0.11 8.37
N GLY A 325 23.38 0.43 9.33
CA GLY A 325 23.30 1.66 10.11
C GLY A 325 23.41 2.92 9.25
N SER A 326 23.01 4.08 9.79
CA SER A 326 23.13 5.39 9.11
C SER A 326 24.58 5.82 8.86
N SER A 327 25.55 5.16 9.49
CA SER A 327 26.99 5.33 9.33
C SER A 327 27.63 4.39 8.30
N GLY A 328 26.82 3.62 7.56
CA GLY A 328 27.30 2.64 6.57
C GLY A 328 27.80 1.32 7.16
N GLN A 329 28.06 1.25 8.47
CA GLN A 329 28.41 0.01 9.18
C GLN A 329 27.15 -0.72 9.66
N PRO A 330 27.00 -2.02 9.38
CA PRO A 330 25.86 -2.77 9.87
C PRO A 330 25.84 -2.89 11.41
N GLN A 331 24.68 -2.63 12.03
CA GLN A 331 24.48 -2.65 13.47
C GLN A 331 23.59 -3.82 13.89
N ALA A 332 24.03 -4.56 14.92
CA ALA A 332 23.26 -5.59 15.60
C ALA A 332 22.37 -4.96 16.67
N ILE A 333 21.07 -5.16 16.55
CA ILE A 333 20.06 -4.59 17.46
C ILE A 333 19.39 -5.74 18.21
N PRO A 334 19.77 -6.02 19.47
CA PRO A 334 19.16 -7.07 20.27
C PRO A 334 17.75 -6.67 20.69
N LYS A 335 16.84 -7.64 20.64
CA LYS A 335 15.43 -7.57 21.05
C LYS A 335 15.07 -8.84 21.80
N CYS A 336 14.28 -8.74 22.86
CA CYS A 336 13.63 -9.88 23.48
C CYS A 336 12.19 -10.05 22.97
N LEU A 337 11.64 -11.24 23.14
CA LEU A 337 10.28 -11.56 22.71
C LEU A 337 9.25 -10.66 23.40
N ALA A 338 9.48 -10.22 24.64
CA ALA A 338 8.61 -9.28 25.34
C ALA A 338 8.52 -7.90 24.63
N GLN A 339 9.61 -7.42 24.04
CA GLN A 339 9.61 -6.17 23.26
C GLN A 339 8.82 -6.34 21.95
N LEU A 340 9.03 -7.47 21.25
CA LEU A 340 8.29 -7.80 20.03
C LEU A 340 6.79 -7.97 20.30
N ASP A 341 6.43 -8.66 21.39
CA ASP A 341 5.06 -8.81 21.86
C ASP A 341 4.43 -7.45 22.16
N ALA A 342 5.10 -6.57 22.91
CA ALA A 342 4.56 -5.24 23.22
C ALA A 342 4.28 -4.39 21.97
N GLU A 343 5.16 -4.50 20.95
CA GLU A 343 5.00 -3.80 19.69
C GLU A 343 3.77 -4.32 18.91
N ILE A 344 3.61 -5.64 18.77
CA ILE A 344 2.42 -6.19 18.08
C ILE A 344 1.12 -5.94 18.84
N HIS A 345 1.14 -5.87 20.18
CA HIS A 345 -0.03 -5.46 20.97
C HIS A 345 -0.41 -4.02 20.65
N THR A 346 0.58 -3.13 20.49
CA THR A 346 0.36 -1.74 20.08
C THR A 346 -0.25 -1.68 18.68
N LEU A 347 0.25 -2.48 17.73
CA LEU A 347 -0.32 -2.59 16.39
C LEU A 347 -1.75 -3.11 16.40
N GLN A 348 -2.03 -4.17 17.17
CA GLN A 348 -3.36 -4.74 17.29
C GLN A 348 -4.35 -3.76 17.94
N ALA A 349 -3.95 -3.06 19.00
CA ALA A 349 -4.79 -2.06 19.66
C ALA A 349 -5.10 -0.88 18.72
N THR A 350 -4.14 -0.47 17.88
CA THR A 350 -4.28 0.70 17.01
C THR A 350 -5.02 0.38 15.71
N PHE A 351 -4.73 -0.78 15.10
CA PHE A 351 -5.16 -1.10 13.74
C PHE A 351 -6.00 -2.37 13.64
N GLY A 352 -6.04 -3.21 14.67
CA GLY A 352 -6.69 -4.53 14.62
C GLY A 352 -8.17 -4.46 14.23
N THR A 353 -8.89 -3.40 14.60
CA THR A 353 -10.30 -3.20 14.23
C THR A 353 -10.52 -2.84 12.76
N ARG A 354 -9.47 -2.41 12.04
CA ARG A 354 -9.52 -2.11 10.60
C ARG A 354 -9.41 -3.37 9.74
N MET A 355 -8.99 -4.49 10.34
CA MET A 355 -8.75 -5.75 9.68
C MET A 355 -9.74 -6.79 10.24
N GLY A 356 -10.64 -7.30 9.39
CA GLY A 356 -11.49 -8.41 9.77
C GLY A 356 -10.69 -9.69 10.07
N ASP A 357 -11.29 -10.64 10.76
CA ASP A 357 -10.67 -11.94 11.07
C ASP A 357 -10.23 -12.68 9.81
N ASP A 358 -11.02 -12.60 8.73
CA ASP A 358 -10.78 -13.27 7.45
C ASP A 358 -9.81 -12.50 6.53
N THR A 359 -9.13 -11.47 7.05
CA THR A 359 -8.23 -10.65 6.22
C THR A 359 -6.92 -11.38 5.98
N THR A 360 -6.54 -11.52 4.72
CA THR A 360 -5.24 -12.06 4.32
C THR A 360 -4.21 -10.93 4.18
N VAL A 361 -3.01 -11.16 4.70
CA VAL A 361 -1.89 -10.21 4.61
C VAL A 361 -1.04 -10.50 3.38
N TYR A 362 -0.95 -9.51 2.49
CA TYR A 362 -0.11 -9.49 1.30
C TYR A 362 1.09 -8.56 1.57
N SER A 363 2.29 -8.97 1.16
CA SER A 363 3.51 -8.20 1.42
C SER A 363 4.39 -8.05 0.19
N THR A 364 4.88 -6.83 -0.01
CA THR A 364 5.95 -6.49 -0.97
C THR A 364 7.27 -6.24 -0.25
N VAL A 365 7.30 -6.42 1.07
CA VAL A 365 8.47 -6.21 1.94
C VAL A 365 8.97 -7.56 2.43
N SER A 366 10.27 -7.72 2.54
CA SER A 366 10.86 -8.94 3.11
C SER A 366 10.64 -9.02 4.62
N HIS A 367 10.27 -10.20 5.12
CA HIS A 367 10.18 -10.51 6.55
C HIS A 367 11.54 -10.51 7.27
N GLN A 368 12.63 -10.44 6.52
CA GLN A 368 14.00 -10.26 7.02
C GLN A 368 14.26 -8.87 7.62
N HIS A 369 13.39 -7.90 7.32
CA HIS A 369 13.43 -6.57 7.92
C HIS A 369 12.42 -6.49 9.06
N ILE A 370 12.74 -5.80 10.16
CA ILE A 370 11.87 -5.72 11.36
C ILE A 370 10.42 -5.32 11.04
N TYR A 371 10.22 -4.38 10.12
CA TYR A 371 8.88 -4.00 9.64
C TYR A 371 8.15 -5.17 8.98
N GLY A 372 8.81 -5.91 8.09
CA GLY A 372 8.23 -7.10 7.47
C GLY A 372 7.98 -8.21 8.49
N LEU A 373 8.93 -8.47 9.38
CA LEU A 373 8.78 -9.44 10.47
C LEU A 373 7.52 -9.15 11.31
N LEU A 374 7.35 -7.91 11.75
CA LEU A 374 6.23 -7.51 12.58
C LEU A 374 4.90 -7.59 11.81
N PHE A 375 4.82 -7.02 10.61
CA PHE A 375 3.55 -6.85 9.89
C PHE A 375 3.15 -8.05 9.03
N GLN A 376 4.10 -8.84 8.53
CA GLN A 376 3.82 -10.02 7.69
C GLN A 376 3.75 -11.31 8.50
N VAL A 377 4.53 -11.42 9.59
CA VAL A 377 4.69 -12.69 10.33
C VAL A 377 4.09 -12.60 11.73
N LEU A 378 4.67 -11.80 12.62
CA LEU A 378 4.36 -11.85 14.05
C LEU A 378 2.95 -11.33 14.38
N TRP A 379 2.57 -10.18 13.85
CA TRP A 379 1.25 -9.59 14.12
C TRP A 379 0.11 -10.43 13.50
N PRO A 380 0.19 -10.89 12.24
CA PRO A 380 -0.82 -11.79 11.69
C PRO A 380 -0.92 -13.11 12.45
N LEU A 381 0.21 -13.72 12.86
CA LEU A 381 0.24 -14.94 13.65
C LEU A 381 -0.47 -14.77 15.00
N ALA A 382 -0.13 -13.71 15.74
CA ALA A 382 -0.74 -13.41 17.04
C ALA A 382 -2.24 -13.08 16.93
N ALA A 383 -2.65 -12.46 15.83
CA ALA A 383 -4.05 -12.17 15.54
C ALA A 383 -4.79 -13.33 14.83
N GLN A 384 -4.14 -14.47 14.60
CA GLN A 384 -4.67 -15.63 13.88
C GLN A 384 -5.20 -15.32 12.46
N ARG A 385 -4.50 -14.45 11.72
CA ARG A 385 -4.84 -14.07 10.33
C ARG A 385 -4.01 -14.87 9.33
N SER A 386 -4.58 -15.11 8.15
CA SER A 386 -3.88 -15.73 7.03
C SER A 386 -2.81 -14.80 6.46
N LEU A 387 -1.68 -15.39 6.07
CA LEU A 387 -0.56 -14.67 5.46
C LEU A 387 -0.24 -15.26 4.09
N GLN A 388 0.19 -14.41 3.16
CA GLN A 388 0.77 -14.85 1.92
C GLN A 388 2.22 -15.33 2.18
N VAL A 389 2.52 -16.55 1.72
CA VAL A 389 3.80 -17.23 1.98
C VAL A 389 4.98 -16.56 1.27
N HIS A 390 4.76 -16.05 0.06
CA HIS A 390 5.80 -15.48 -0.79
C HIS A 390 5.64 -13.98 -0.93
N ARG A 391 6.78 -13.27 -0.91
CA ARG A 391 6.82 -11.82 -1.16
C ARG A 391 6.50 -11.54 -2.64
N ILE A 392 5.55 -10.63 -2.87
CA ILE A 392 5.26 -10.14 -4.21
C ILE A 392 6.30 -9.09 -4.60
N SER A 393 7.00 -9.32 -5.71
CA SER A 393 8.08 -8.42 -6.14
C SER A 393 7.62 -7.41 -7.19
N TYR A 394 6.61 -7.78 -7.99
CA TYR A 394 6.19 -7.00 -9.16
C TYR A 394 4.75 -6.46 -9.01
N PRO A 395 4.46 -5.21 -9.44
CA PRO A 395 3.12 -4.62 -9.37
C PRO A 395 2.04 -5.42 -10.13
N GLU A 396 2.37 -6.00 -11.28
CA GLU A 396 1.45 -6.82 -12.10
C GLU A 396 1.05 -8.11 -11.37
N GLU A 397 2.00 -8.72 -10.67
CA GLU A 397 1.74 -9.87 -9.82
C GLU A 397 0.84 -9.47 -8.64
N LEU A 398 1.05 -8.30 -8.05
CA LEU A 398 0.21 -7.77 -6.98
C LEU A 398 -1.22 -7.55 -7.44
N ALA A 399 -1.41 -6.89 -8.57
CA ALA A 399 -2.73 -6.63 -9.16
C ALA A 399 -3.48 -7.95 -9.41
N GLU A 400 -2.82 -8.94 -9.99
CA GLU A 400 -3.43 -10.22 -10.30
C GLU A 400 -3.78 -11.05 -9.06
N HIS A 401 -2.92 -11.06 -8.03
CA HIS A 401 -3.23 -11.73 -6.77
C HIS A 401 -4.43 -11.09 -6.10
N LEU A 402 -4.43 -9.76 -5.94
CA LEU A 402 -5.51 -9.05 -5.26
C LEU A 402 -6.83 -9.10 -6.02
N ARG A 403 -6.82 -9.21 -7.35
CA ARG A 403 -8.03 -9.38 -8.17
C ARG A 403 -8.83 -10.63 -7.82
N ARG A 404 -8.17 -11.67 -7.32
CA ARG A 404 -8.81 -12.95 -6.94
C ARG A 404 -9.29 -12.98 -5.50
N VAL A 405 -8.97 -11.96 -4.71
CA VAL A 405 -9.36 -11.89 -3.30
C VAL A 405 -10.77 -11.33 -3.17
N PRO A 406 -11.62 -11.90 -2.29
CA PRO A 406 -12.93 -11.32 -2.01
C PRO A 406 -12.82 -9.86 -1.53
N ALA A 407 -13.90 -9.11 -1.75
CA ALA A 407 -13.94 -7.70 -1.39
C ALA A 407 -13.69 -7.51 0.13
N ALA A 408 -12.88 -6.52 0.47
CA ALA A 408 -12.53 -6.16 1.85
C ALA A 408 -11.92 -7.32 2.68
N GLN A 409 -11.10 -8.17 2.07
CA GLN A 409 -10.38 -9.28 2.73
C GLN A 409 -8.86 -9.27 2.51
N ALA A 410 -8.27 -8.17 2.05
CA ALA A 410 -6.82 -8.04 1.90
C ALA A 410 -6.25 -6.84 2.66
N VAL A 411 -5.05 -7.01 3.22
CA VAL A 411 -4.18 -5.89 3.66
C VAL A 411 -2.87 -5.96 2.90
N LEU A 412 -2.40 -4.81 2.44
CA LEU A 412 -1.11 -4.70 1.76
C LEU A 412 -0.07 -4.08 2.70
N ILE A 413 1.03 -4.78 2.91
CA ILE A 413 2.25 -4.31 3.58
C ILE A 413 3.26 -3.92 2.50
N SER A 414 3.61 -2.63 2.42
CA SER A 414 4.46 -2.14 1.34
C SER A 414 5.52 -1.13 1.78
N SER A 415 6.52 -0.91 0.94
CA SER A 415 7.56 0.09 1.16
C SER A 415 7.28 1.36 0.35
N PRO A 416 7.80 2.52 0.76
CA PRO A 416 7.76 3.71 -0.08
C PRO A 416 8.35 3.49 -1.47
N ALA A 417 9.38 2.66 -1.61
CA ALA A 417 10.01 2.36 -2.89
C ALA A 417 9.08 1.62 -3.86
N HIS A 418 8.21 0.74 -3.34
CA HIS A 418 7.23 0.05 -4.15
C HIS A 418 6.03 0.96 -4.47
N LEU A 419 5.50 1.67 -3.47
CA LEU A 419 4.33 2.55 -3.65
C LEU A 419 4.59 3.72 -4.62
N LYS A 420 5.81 4.27 -4.65
CA LYS A 420 6.21 5.32 -5.62
C LYS A 420 6.15 4.85 -7.08
N ARG A 421 6.21 3.53 -7.31
CA ARG A 421 6.36 2.92 -8.63
C ARG A 421 5.12 2.16 -9.09
N LEU A 422 3.96 2.40 -8.45
CA LEU A 422 2.71 1.81 -8.91
C LEU A 422 2.38 2.34 -10.32
N PRO A 423 2.33 1.49 -11.36
CA PRO A 423 2.02 1.92 -12.71
C PRO A 423 0.54 2.30 -12.86
N ASP A 424 0.27 3.49 -13.39
CA ASP A 424 -1.09 3.97 -13.66
C ASP A 424 -1.79 3.15 -14.76
N ALA A 425 -1.04 2.45 -15.62
CA ALA A 425 -1.56 1.66 -16.74
C ALA A 425 -2.11 0.27 -16.33
N LEU A 426 -1.79 -0.23 -15.14
CA LEU A 426 -2.31 -1.51 -14.64
C LEU A 426 -3.75 -1.37 -14.14
N ASP A 427 -4.55 -2.42 -14.29
CA ASP A 427 -5.89 -2.48 -13.73
C ASP A 427 -5.84 -2.80 -12.22
N TRP A 428 -6.15 -1.77 -11.41
CA TRP A 428 -6.20 -1.86 -9.96
C TRP A 428 -7.61 -2.02 -9.39
N GLN A 429 -8.66 -2.20 -10.21
CA GLN A 429 -10.04 -2.29 -9.71
C GLN A 429 -10.24 -3.46 -8.75
N GLY A 430 -9.66 -4.62 -9.05
CA GLY A 430 -9.67 -5.79 -8.17
C GLY A 430 -9.00 -5.51 -6.83
N ALA A 431 -7.80 -4.90 -6.86
CA ALA A 431 -7.08 -4.50 -5.65
C ALA A 431 -7.88 -3.50 -4.80
N ARG A 432 -8.52 -2.52 -5.45
CA ARG A 432 -9.37 -1.53 -4.78
C ARG A 432 -10.57 -2.14 -4.07
N ALA A 433 -11.15 -3.20 -4.64
CA ALA A 433 -12.26 -3.91 -4.01
C ALA A 433 -11.79 -4.81 -2.87
N ALA A 434 -10.65 -5.49 -3.04
CA ALA A 434 -10.11 -6.45 -2.09
C ALA A 434 -9.53 -5.81 -0.82
N LEU A 435 -8.83 -4.68 -0.96
CA LEU A 435 -8.07 -4.08 0.14
C LEU A 435 -8.98 -3.45 1.20
N VAL A 436 -8.56 -3.55 2.47
CA VAL A 436 -9.12 -2.77 3.60
C VAL A 436 -8.13 -1.74 4.13
N ALA A 437 -6.83 -1.99 3.95
CA ALA A 437 -5.76 -1.10 4.36
C ALA A 437 -4.48 -1.34 3.55
N VAL A 438 -3.69 -0.27 3.43
CA VAL A 438 -2.33 -0.29 2.89
C VAL A 438 -1.42 0.30 3.96
N PHE A 439 -0.37 -0.41 4.36
CA PHE A 439 0.63 0.07 5.29
C PHE A 439 1.92 0.43 4.56
N SER A 440 2.60 1.45 5.05
CA SER A 440 3.92 1.86 4.57
C SER A 440 4.87 2.17 5.72
N SER A 441 6.09 1.64 5.67
CA SER A 441 7.16 1.98 6.61
C SER A 441 8.54 1.77 6.00
N GLY A 442 9.60 2.06 6.75
CA GLY A 442 10.99 1.88 6.35
C GLY A 442 11.63 3.10 5.67
N GLY A 443 10.87 4.16 5.39
CA GLY A 443 11.38 5.42 4.86
C GLY A 443 10.29 6.47 4.64
N PRO A 444 10.65 7.71 4.24
CA PRO A 444 9.67 8.74 3.94
C PRO A 444 8.90 8.39 2.64
N LEU A 445 7.56 8.39 2.74
CA LEU A 445 6.67 8.32 1.58
C LEU A 445 6.39 9.73 1.07
N PRO A 446 6.73 10.05 -0.19
CA PRO A 446 6.42 11.34 -0.79
C PRO A 446 4.91 11.57 -0.89
N PRO A 447 4.42 12.82 -0.75
CA PRO A 447 3.00 13.14 -0.85
C PRO A 447 2.36 12.66 -2.16
N GLU A 448 3.06 12.79 -3.29
CA GLU A 448 2.59 12.37 -4.61
C GLU A 448 2.37 10.85 -4.68
N ALA A 449 3.23 10.05 -4.06
CA ALA A 449 3.10 8.59 -4.00
C ALA A 449 1.97 8.15 -3.06
N ALA A 450 1.76 8.87 -1.95
CA ALA A 450 0.61 8.64 -1.07
C ALA A 450 -0.71 8.91 -1.80
N GLN A 451 -0.76 10.00 -2.58
CA GLN A 451 -1.93 10.37 -3.38
C GLN A 451 -2.17 9.39 -4.53
N ALA A 452 -1.11 8.94 -5.22
CA ALA A 452 -1.20 7.91 -6.26
C ALA A 452 -1.75 6.60 -5.68
N THR A 453 -1.26 6.17 -4.51
CA THR A 453 -1.78 4.97 -3.83
C THR A 453 -3.27 5.10 -3.49
N LEU A 454 -3.72 6.26 -2.98
CA LEU A 454 -5.15 6.51 -2.74
C LEU A 454 -5.98 6.46 -4.03
N ARG A 455 -5.45 7.03 -5.12
CA ARG A 455 -6.13 7.03 -6.42
C ARG A 455 -6.25 5.63 -7.01
N LEU A 456 -5.15 4.87 -7.03
CA LEU A 456 -5.06 3.56 -7.69
C LEU A 456 -5.66 2.45 -6.82
N LEU A 457 -5.22 2.33 -5.57
CA LEU A 457 -5.62 1.26 -4.66
C LEU A 457 -6.86 1.61 -3.82
N GLY A 458 -7.32 2.86 -3.84
CA GLY A 458 -8.49 3.32 -3.09
C GLY A 458 -8.25 3.62 -1.61
N HIS A 459 -7.02 3.44 -1.12
CA HIS A 459 -6.67 3.64 0.28
C HIS A 459 -5.47 4.57 0.44
N SER A 460 -5.60 5.58 1.30
CA SER A 460 -4.44 6.35 1.76
C SER A 460 -3.56 5.44 2.61
N PRO A 461 -2.25 5.33 2.30
CA PRO A 461 -1.34 4.53 3.11
C PRO A 461 -1.35 4.96 4.57
N ILE A 462 -1.36 3.97 5.46
CA ILE A 462 -1.06 4.11 6.88
C ILE A 462 0.47 4.06 6.99
N GLU A 463 1.08 5.24 7.12
CA GLU A 463 2.51 5.36 7.33
C GLU A 463 2.83 5.12 8.81
N VAL A 464 3.80 4.24 9.08
CA VAL A 464 4.30 3.95 10.43
C VAL A 464 5.75 4.41 10.52
N TYR A 465 6.01 5.32 11.46
CA TYR A 465 7.32 5.89 11.73
C TYR A 465 7.94 5.22 12.96
N GLY A 466 9.22 4.86 12.82
CA GLY A 466 10.00 4.19 13.84
C GLY A 466 11.35 3.73 13.28
N SER A 467 12.10 3.04 14.12
CA SER A 467 13.40 2.47 13.79
C SER A 467 13.51 1.06 14.39
N SER A 468 14.55 0.31 14.03
CA SER A 468 14.78 -0.99 14.64
C SER A 468 15.11 -0.85 16.14
N GLU A 469 15.75 0.24 16.54
CA GLU A 469 16.11 0.58 17.91
C GLU A 469 14.87 0.92 18.74
N THR A 470 14.03 1.82 18.24
CA THR A 470 12.89 2.36 18.98
C THR A 470 11.61 1.53 18.86
N GLY A 471 11.52 0.64 17.85
CA GLY A 471 10.24 0.14 17.36
C GLY A 471 9.38 1.28 16.76
N GLY A 472 8.10 0.99 16.52
CA GLY A 472 7.11 1.97 16.08
C GLY A 472 6.90 3.09 17.12
N ILE A 473 7.08 4.34 16.69
CA ILE A 473 6.91 5.55 17.50
C ILE A 473 5.55 6.18 17.26
N ALA A 474 5.21 6.40 15.99
CA ALA A 474 4.03 7.14 15.58
C ALA A 474 3.51 6.66 14.23
N TRP A 475 2.31 7.07 13.87
CA TRP A 475 1.71 6.75 12.58
C TRP A 475 0.89 7.91 12.04
N ARG A 476 0.58 7.87 10.74
CA ARG A 476 -0.36 8.79 10.10
C ARG A 476 -1.05 8.18 8.89
N GLN A 477 -2.12 8.83 8.44
CA GLN A 477 -2.65 8.68 7.09
C GLN A 477 -2.75 10.08 6.50
N ARG A 478 -1.92 10.38 5.48
CA ARG A 478 -1.81 11.74 4.93
C ARG A 478 -3.14 12.34 4.48
N ALA A 479 -4.04 11.53 3.91
CA ALA A 479 -5.37 12.02 3.50
C ALA A 479 -6.25 12.53 4.67
N VAL A 480 -5.95 12.11 5.90
CA VAL A 480 -6.72 12.47 7.11
C VAL A 480 -5.94 13.42 8.02
N HIS A 481 -4.63 13.19 8.19
CA HIS A 481 -3.80 13.88 9.16
C HIS A 481 -2.82 14.88 8.53
N GLY A 482 -2.72 14.94 7.20
CA GLY A 482 -1.68 15.71 6.52
C GLY A 482 -0.28 15.27 6.97
N GLU A 483 0.55 16.22 7.40
CA GLU A 483 1.90 15.96 7.89
C GLU A 483 1.98 15.53 9.36
N ARG A 484 0.86 15.58 10.09
CA ARG A 484 0.83 15.26 11.53
C ARG A 484 1.04 13.77 11.79
N TRP A 485 2.01 13.48 12.64
CA TRP A 485 2.26 12.16 13.21
C TRP A 485 1.54 12.02 14.56
N LEU A 486 0.82 10.92 14.72
CA LEU A 486 0.17 10.54 15.96
C LEU A 486 1.02 9.49 16.68
N PRO A 487 1.57 9.80 17.86
CA PRO A 487 2.27 8.82 18.69
C PRO A 487 1.39 7.61 18.97
N PHE A 488 1.97 6.42 19.01
CA PHE A 488 1.25 5.26 19.53
C PHE A 488 0.94 5.44 21.01
N ALA A 489 -0.18 4.89 21.49
CA ALA A 489 -0.65 5.08 22.87
C ALA A 489 0.37 4.62 23.93
N ALA A 490 1.18 3.60 23.60
CA ALA A 490 2.23 3.08 24.49
C ALA A 490 3.55 3.89 24.43
N VAL A 491 3.65 4.90 23.57
CA VAL A 491 4.87 5.68 23.34
C VAL A 491 4.72 7.05 23.96
N GLN A 492 5.55 7.33 24.96
CA GLN A 492 5.76 8.66 25.49
C GLN A 492 6.84 9.35 24.67
N TRP A 493 6.68 10.65 24.43
CA TRP A 493 7.62 11.44 23.64
C TRP A 493 7.82 12.83 24.23
N ARG A 494 8.99 13.40 24.00
CA ARG A 494 9.34 14.78 24.35
C ARG A 494 10.35 15.33 23.36
N ILE A 495 10.54 16.64 23.38
CA ILE A 495 11.56 17.34 22.59
C ILE A 495 12.68 17.74 23.55
N THR A 496 13.93 17.34 23.26
CA THR A 496 15.12 17.79 23.97
C THR A 496 15.74 18.99 23.25
N GLU A 497 16.13 20.03 23.99
CA GLU A 497 16.82 21.20 23.44
C GLU A 497 18.29 20.83 23.12
N GLU A 498 18.83 21.35 22.02
CA GLU A 498 20.28 21.27 21.74
C GLU A 498 20.98 22.33 22.62
N ASP A 499 21.84 21.89 23.55
CA ASP A 499 22.76 22.79 24.25
C ASP A 499 23.71 23.45 23.22
N ASP A 500 23.64 24.78 23.12
CA ASP A 500 24.60 25.72 22.49
C ASP A 500 25.14 25.44 21.06
N ALA A 501 24.58 26.16 20.08
CA ALA A 501 25.36 26.82 19.02
C ALA A 501 24.55 27.94 18.31
N GLY A 502 24.76 29.19 18.74
CA GLY A 502 24.72 30.42 17.92
C GLY A 502 23.46 30.77 17.11
N ASP A 503 22.83 31.89 17.49
CA ASP A 503 21.96 32.75 16.65
C ASP A 503 20.67 32.17 16.04
N ALA A 504 20.13 31.07 16.55
CA ALA A 504 18.78 30.63 16.20
C ALA A 504 17.74 31.11 17.24
N ALA A 505 16.61 31.64 16.76
CA ALA A 505 15.52 32.13 17.60
C ALA A 505 15.01 31.06 18.61
N PRO A 506 14.61 31.44 19.84
CA PRO A 506 14.15 30.50 20.86
C PRO A 506 12.94 29.68 20.40
N GLY A 507 13.00 28.35 20.56
CA GLY A 507 11.82 27.47 20.49
C GLY A 507 11.59 26.66 19.20
N THR A 508 12.55 26.51 18.28
CA THR A 508 12.28 25.87 16.97
C THR A 508 13.10 24.66 16.57
N ARG A 509 14.03 24.15 17.39
CA ARG A 509 14.86 23.00 17.00
C ARG A 509 15.22 22.12 18.20
N GLY A 510 14.49 21.02 18.37
CA GLY A 510 14.87 19.99 19.34
C GLY A 510 14.72 18.58 18.78
N LEU A 511 15.45 17.65 19.39
CA LEU A 511 15.47 16.25 18.99
C LEU A 511 14.33 15.50 19.66
N LEU A 512 13.75 14.55 18.93
CA LEU A 512 12.72 13.68 19.48
C LEU A 512 13.37 12.67 20.45
N ALA A 513 12.93 12.67 21.69
CA ALA A 513 13.22 11.62 22.66
C ALA A 513 11.95 10.83 22.95
N VAL A 514 12.08 9.50 23.05
CA VAL A 514 10.96 8.58 23.26
C VAL A 514 11.22 7.68 24.47
N HIS A 515 10.13 7.27 25.13
CA HIS A 515 10.12 6.24 26.15
C HIS A 515 8.95 5.29 25.85
N SER A 516 9.25 3.99 25.71
CA SER A 516 8.23 3.00 25.40
C SER A 516 8.67 1.58 25.81
N PRO A 517 7.73 0.63 25.93
CA PRO A 517 8.04 -0.78 26.16
C PRO A 517 8.88 -1.46 25.05
N ASN A 518 9.04 -0.80 23.90
CA ASN A 518 9.78 -1.33 22.76
C ASN A 518 11.31 -1.11 22.90
N LEU A 519 11.73 -0.31 23.88
CA LEU A 519 13.12 0.01 24.18
C LEU A 519 13.79 -1.07 25.03
N PRO A 520 15.13 -1.18 25.03
CA PRO A 520 15.85 -2.19 25.81
C PRO A 520 15.73 -1.98 27.33
N ASP A 521 15.47 -0.75 27.77
CA ASP A 521 15.28 -0.39 29.16
C ASP A 521 14.28 0.78 29.30
N ALA A 522 13.95 1.14 30.54
CA ALA A 522 13.00 2.21 30.86
C ALA A 522 13.58 3.63 30.76
N ARG A 523 14.74 3.82 30.12
CA ARG A 523 15.33 5.15 29.93
C ARG A 523 14.76 5.82 28.67
N TRP A 524 14.83 7.14 28.65
CA TRP A 524 14.54 7.91 27.46
C TRP A 524 15.60 7.66 26.39
N PHE A 525 15.15 7.30 25.19
CA PHE A 525 16.00 7.15 24.01
C PHE A 525 15.90 8.42 23.16
N GLN A 526 17.01 9.13 23.02
CA GLN A 526 17.09 10.30 22.13
C GLN A 526 17.35 9.83 20.70
N THR A 527 16.43 10.12 19.80
CA THR A 527 16.61 9.92 18.36
C THR A 527 17.47 11.04 17.77
N ALA A 528 17.94 10.85 16.53
CA ALA A 528 18.54 11.96 15.78
C ALA A 528 17.50 12.74 14.97
N ASP A 529 16.19 12.57 15.21
CA ASP A 529 15.16 13.16 14.36
C ASP A 529 14.66 14.47 14.96
N ARG A 530 14.67 15.54 14.17
CA ARG A 530 14.14 16.85 14.54
C ARG A 530 12.64 16.85 14.37
N VAL A 531 11.92 17.37 15.36
CA VAL A 531 10.46 17.44 15.33
C VAL A 531 9.94 18.78 15.81
N ARG A 532 8.76 19.14 15.31
CA ARG A 532 7.97 20.26 15.81
C ARG A 532 6.69 19.74 16.43
N ALA A 533 6.49 20.01 17.72
CA ALA A 533 5.25 19.69 18.42
C ALA A 533 4.08 20.50 17.84
N LEU A 534 2.90 19.88 17.80
CA LEU A 534 1.65 20.57 17.50
C LEU A 534 0.85 20.80 18.79
N PRO A 535 0.09 21.90 18.91
CA PRO A 535 -0.74 22.16 20.09
C PRO A 535 -1.79 21.06 20.32
N ASP A 536 -2.15 20.81 21.58
CA ASP A 536 -3.21 19.85 21.93
C ASP A 536 -4.59 20.25 21.37
N SER A 537 -4.82 21.55 21.13
CA SER A 537 -6.01 22.04 20.44
C SER A 537 -6.16 21.47 19.03
N ASP A 538 -5.05 21.12 18.39
CA ASP A 538 -5.00 20.48 17.08
C ASP A 538 -4.97 18.95 17.19
N GLY A 539 -5.34 18.38 18.34
CA GLY A 539 -5.32 16.93 18.59
C GLY A 539 -3.94 16.35 18.94
N GLY A 540 -2.96 17.20 19.23
CA GLY A 540 -1.61 16.82 19.66
C GLY A 540 -0.73 16.18 18.57
N GLY A 541 0.43 15.65 18.98
CA GLY A 541 1.40 14.99 18.09
C GLY A 541 2.49 15.91 17.56
N PHE A 542 3.17 15.51 16.49
CA PHE A 542 4.33 16.24 15.95
C PHE A 542 4.47 16.14 14.44
N VAL A 543 5.30 17.01 13.87
CA VAL A 543 5.74 16.98 12.47
C VAL A 543 7.24 16.72 12.41
N LEU A 544 7.67 15.77 11.57
CA LEU A 544 9.08 15.48 11.33
C LEU A 544 9.72 16.60 10.49
N GLN A 545 10.91 17.05 10.90
CA GLN A 545 11.71 18.08 10.21
C GLN A 545 13.02 17.54 9.61
N GLY A 546 13.19 16.21 9.61
CA GLY A 546 14.39 15.53 9.10
C GLY A 546 15.37 15.14 10.22
N ARG A 547 16.49 14.50 9.84
CA ARG A 547 17.49 13.98 10.80
C ARG A 547 18.64 14.97 11.02
N ALA A 548 19.14 15.03 12.24
CA ALA A 548 20.30 15.81 12.67
C ALA A 548 21.64 15.08 12.46
N ASP A 549 21.65 13.75 12.31
CA ASP A 549 22.89 12.96 12.19
C ASP A 549 23.46 12.88 10.77
N ARG A 550 22.69 13.21 9.72
CA ARG A 550 23.17 13.27 8.33
C ARG A 550 23.95 14.56 8.04
N ILE A 551 24.93 14.87 8.88
CA ILE A 551 25.83 16.00 8.74
C ILE A 551 27.21 15.49 8.32
N ALA A 552 27.65 15.84 7.12
CA ALA A 552 29.01 15.62 6.67
C ALA A 552 29.93 16.74 7.17
N LYS A 553 31.12 16.40 7.66
CA LYS A 553 32.19 17.37 7.92
C LYS A 553 33.14 17.40 6.72
N ILE A 554 33.13 18.49 5.95
CA ILE A 554 33.99 18.68 4.77
C ILE A 554 34.86 19.91 5.04
N GLU A 555 36.19 19.73 5.13
CA GLU A 555 37.15 20.83 5.34
C GLU A 555 36.74 21.75 6.51
N GLU A 556 36.47 21.14 7.68
CA GLU A 556 35.99 21.79 8.92
C GLU A 556 34.58 22.39 8.87
N LYS A 557 33.86 22.31 7.74
CA LYS A 557 32.48 22.77 7.59
C LYS A 557 31.46 21.65 7.78
N ARG A 558 30.40 21.91 8.54
CA ARG A 558 29.27 20.99 8.75
C ARG A 558 28.21 21.20 7.67
N VAL A 559 27.88 20.15 6.92
CA VAL A 559 26.95 20.18 5.79
C VAL A 559 25.85 19.17 6.02
N SER A 560 24.59 19.62 6.09
CA SER A 560 23.44 18.72 6.13
C SER A 560 23.21 18.10 4.75
N LEU A 561 23.42 16.80 4.62
CA LEU A 561 23.17 16.05 3.39
C LEU A 561 21.69 16.11 3.01
N THR A 562 20.80 16.05 4.01
CA THR A 562 19.34 16.12 3.81
C THR A 562 18.90 17.49 3.29
N ALA A 563 19.46 18.59 3.81
CA ALA A 563 19.14 19.93 3.34
C ALA A 563 19.62 20.15 1.89
N LEU A 564 20.81 19.60 1.58
CA LEU A 564 21.36 19.61 0.23
C LEU A 564 20.46 18.87 -0.75
N GLU A 565 20.07 17.62 -0.44
CA GLU A 565 19.14 16.82 -1.25
C GLU A 565 17.82 17.56 -1.48
N THR A 566 17.24 18.15 -0.42
CA THR A 566 15.98 18.91 -0.52
C THR A 566 16.11 20.12 -1.45
N THR A 567 17.20 20.87 -1.33
CA THR A 567 17.48 22.04 -2.18
C THR A 567 17.61 21.62 -3.64
N LEU A 568 18.33 20.54 -3.91
CA LEU A 568 18.49 19.98 -5.25
C LEU A 568 17.15 19.56 -5.88
N LEU A 569 16.28 18.89 -5.13
CA LEU A 569 14.95 18.50 -5.62
C LEU A 569 14.05 19.72 -5.90
N SER A 570 14.16 20.78 -5.09
CA SER A 570 13.36 22.00 -5.27
C SER A 570 13.63 22.74 -6.60
N THR A 571 14.76 22.46 -7.26
CA THR A 571 15.09 23.02 -8.58
C THR A 571 14.18 22.54 -9.71
N GLY A 572 13.48 21.41 -9.52
CA GLY A 572 12.70 20.74 -10.56
C GLY A 572 13.53 20.06 -11.65
N LEU A 573 14.87 20.15 -11.61
CA LEU A 573 15.79 19.49 -12.55
C LEU A 573 16.07 18.03 -12.19
N LEU A 574 15.79 17.64 -10.94
CA LEU A 574 16.01 16.28 -10.43
C LEU A 574 14.72 15.71 -9.87
N ARG A 575 14.50 14.42 -10.11
CA ARG A 575 13.37 13.64 -9.58
C ARG A 575 13.73 12.93 -8.28
N ASP A 576 14.99 12.49 -8.13
CA ASP A 576 15.53 11.97 -6.87
C ASP A 576 17.01 12.34 -6.76
N ALA A 577 17.52 12.47 -5.53
CA ALA A 577 18.90 12.83 -5.25
C ALA A 577 19.35 12.26 -3.90
N ARG A 578 20.56 11.70 -3.85
CA ARG A 578 21.23 11.28 -2.62
C ARG A 578 22.64 11.83 -2.56
N ALA A 579 22.94 12.49 -1.44
CA ALA A 579 24.25 13.01 -1.12
C ALA A 579 24.99 12.06 -0.18
N LEU A 580 26.28 11.87 -0.45
CA LEU A 580 27.18 10.99 0.29
C LEU A 580 28.58 11.58 0.34
N VAL A 581 29.40 11.13 1.30
CA VAL A 581 30.80 11.52 1.40
C VAL A 581 31.65 10.40 0.81
N LEU A 582 32.50 10.73 -0.16
CA LEU A 582 33.48 9.81 -0.73
C LEU A 582 34.85 10.08 -0.11
N GLU A 583 35.57 9.02 0.24
CA GLU A 583 36.95 9.08 0.69
C GLU A 583 37.88 8.76 -0.48
N GLU A 584 38.70 9.72 -0.89
CA GLU A 584 39.67 9.54 -1.97
C GLU A 584 41.03 9.14 -1.38
N LYS A 585 41.48 7.91 -1.64
CA LYS A 585 42.79 7.42 -1.21
C LYS A 585 43.87 7.88 -2.20
N ASN A 586 44.54 8.98 -1.88
CA ASN A 586 45.79 9.35 -2.55
C ASN A 586 46.99 9.01 -1.65
N GLN A 587 48.11 8.61 -2.25
CA GLN A 587 49.29 8.04 -1.55
C GLN A 587 49.92 8.96 -0.47
N ALA A 588 49.51 10.22 -0.37
CA ALA A 588 50.02 11.20 0.61
C ALA A 588 48.95 11.88 1.49
N SER A 589 47.64 11.69 1.26
CA SER A 589 46.59 12.30 2.10
C SER A 589 45.20 11.69 1.84
N ARG A 590 44.41 11.53 2.92
CA ARG A 590 42.98 11.18 2.87
C ARG A 590 42.16 12.46 2.73
N ARG A 591 41.48 12.66 1.61
CA ARG A 591 40.60 13.82 1.40
C ARG A 591 39.15 13.36 1.24
N LEU A 592 38.26 13.96 2.04
CA LEU A 592 36.82 13.70 1.99
C LEU A 592 36.16 14.67 1.01
N HIS A 593 35.44 14.14 0.02
CA HIS A 593 34.71 14.95 -0.96
C HIS A 593 33.22 14.63 -0.91
N LEU A 594 32.40 15.67 -1.03
CA LEU A 594 30.96 15.51 -1.16
C LEU A 594 30.58 15.08 -2.58
N ALA A 595 29.70 14.09 -2.69
CA ALA A 595 29.21 13.55 -3.94
C ALA A 595 27.67 13.49 -3.96
N VAL A 596 27.10 13.53 -5.17
CA VAL A 596 25.65 13.41 -5.39
C VAL A 596 25.39 12.37 -6.47
N ALA A 597 24.59 11.36 -6.14
CA ALA A 597 23.93 10.48 -7.09
C ALA A 597 22.49 10.97 -7.30
N ALA A 598 22.08 11.21 -8.54
CA ALA A 598 20.78 11.81 -8.82
C ALA A 598 20.10 11.23 -10.07
N VAL A 599 18.77 11.29 -10.06
CA VAL A 599 17.91 10.93 -11.18
C VAL A 599 17.38 12.22 -11.81
N PRO A 600 17.77 12.56 -13.05
CA PRO A 600 17.25 13.74 -13.73
C PRO A 600 15.72 13.69 -13.89
N SER A 601 15.05 14.84 -13.75
CA SER A 601 13.68 15.00 -14.24
C SER A 601 13.67 15.11 -15.77
N ASP A 602 12.50 15.18 -16.40
CA ASP A 602 12.42 15.34 -17.86
C ASP A 602 13.06 16.68 -18.31
N ALA A 603 12.87 17.73 -17.50
CA ALA A 603 13.53 19.02 -17.70
C ALA A 603 15.05 18.93 -17.49
N GLY A 604 15.50 18.21 -16.45
CA GLY A 604 16.92 17.97 -16.21
C GLY A 604 17.59 17.15 -17.32
N LEU A 605 16.89 16.14 -17.83
CA LEU A 605 17.35 15.28 -18.92
C LEU A 605 17.41 16.05 -20.24
N ALA A 606 16.42 16.90 -20.53
CA ALA A 606 16.44 17.79 -21.68
C ALA A 606 17.64 18.76 -21.61
N LEU A 607 17.91 19.35 -20.44
CA LEU A 607 19.08 20.21 -20.23
C LEU A 607 20.39 19.43 -20.38
N LEU A 608 20.47 18.23 -19.81
CA LEU A 608 21.64 17.37 -19.89
C LEU A 608 21.97 16.97 -21.34
N ARG A 609 20.94 16.71 -22.14
CA ARG A 609 21.08 16.41 -23.58
C ARG A 609 21.48 17.63 -24.40
N ALA A 610 20.89 18.80 -24.12
CA ALA A 610 21.11 20.01 -24.90
C ALA A 610 22.44 20.71 -24.58
N GLN A 611 22.86 20.73 -23.30
CA GLN A 611 23.96 21.58 -22.82
C GLN A 611 25.03 20.79 -22.03
N GLY A 612 24.83 19.47 -21.86
CA GLY A 612 25.81 18.57 -21.28
C GLY A 612 25.87 18.58 -19.75
N LYS A 613 26.66 17.63 -19.21
CA LYS A 613 26.82 17.39 -17.76
C LYS A 613 27.30 18.63 -16.99
N ARG A 614 28.16 19.43 -17.62
CA ARG A 614 28.75 20.63 -17.00
C ARG A 614 27.68 21.66 -16.65
N GLU A 615 26.80 21.97 -17.59
CA GLU A 615 25.76 22.98 -17.39
C GLU A 615 24.75 22.54 -16.31
N LEU A 616 24.30 21.29 -16.35
CA LEU A 616 23.39 20.76 -15.34
C LEU A 616 24.02 20.85 -13.94
N ASN A 617 25.31 20.47 -13.81
CA ASN A 617 26.04 20.60 -12.55
C ASN A 617 26.13 22.05 -12.07
N GLU A 618 26.39 23.02 -12.96
CA GLU A 618 26.49 24.42 -12.59
C GLU A 618 25.16 24.99 -12.11
N ARG A 619 24.03 24.65 -12.76
CA ARG A 619 22.70 25.09 -12.28
C ARG A 619 22.36 24.50 -10.92
N LEU A 620 22.68 23.22 -10.70
CA LEU A 620 22.46 22.56 -9.41
C LEU A 620 23.38 23.14 -8.32
N ARG A 621 24.65 23.46 -8.64
CA ARG A 621 25.56 24.15 -7.72
C ARG A 621 25.09 25.56 -7.40
N ALA A 622 24.57 26.30 -8.38
CA ALA A 622 24.04 27.65 -8.19
C ALA A 622 22.87 27.66 -7.18
N ALA A 623 21.99 26.66 -7.25
CA ALA A 623 20.92 26.50 -6.25
C ALA A 623 21.48 26.21 -4.84
N LEU A 624 22.55 25.41 -4.73
CA LEU A 624 23.19 25.10 -3.45
C LEU A 624 23.94 26.27 -2.83
N LEU A 625 24.46 27.20 -3.63
CA LEU A 625 25.24 28.35 -3.14
C LEU A 625 24.44 29.29 -2.23
N GLN A 626 23.12 29.22 -2.23
CA GLN A 626 22.27 29.98 -1.31
C GLN A 626 22.33 29.49 0.15
N GLY A 627 22.78 28.24 0.38
CA GLY A 627 22.81 27.63 1.72
C GLY A 627 24.00 26.72 2.01
N VAL A 628 24.92 26.53 1.05
CA VAL A 628 26.12 25.70 1.18
C VAL A 628 27.35 26.50 0.74
N GLU A 629 28.35 26.60 1.62
CA GLU A 629 29.62 27.28 1.32
C GLU A 629 30.34 26.61 0.14
N ARG A 630 31.09 27.38 -0.66
CA ARG A 630 31.79 26.89 -1.86
C ARG A 630 32.67 25.67 -1.61
N VAL A 631 33.35 25.63 -0.47
CA VAL A 631 34.25 24.53 -0.08
C VAL A 631 33.50 23.21 0.14
N ALA A 632 32.22 23.30 0.50
CA ALA A 632 31.32 22.21 0.83
C ALA A 632 30.42 21.77 -0.35
N LEU A 633 30.59 22.33 -1.55
CA LEU A 633 29.79 21.95 -2.71
C LEU A 633 30.15 20.53 -3.22
N PRO A 634 29.17 19.78 -3.76
CA PRO A 634 29.44 18.49 -4.36
C PRO A 634 30.43 18.58 -5.53
N ARG A 635 31.52 17.83 -5.42
CA ARG A 635 32.57 17.74 -6.43
C ARG A 635 32.29 16.64 -7.45
N ARG A 636 31.70 15.53 -7.01
CA ARG A 636 31.34 14.40 -7.86
C ARG A 636 29.83 14.32 -8.08
N TRP A 637 29.45 14.11 -9.33
CA TRP A 637 28.06 13.99 -9.77
C TRP A 637 27.90 12.75 -10.61
N ARG A 638 26.95 11.90 -10.23
CA ARG A 638 26.55 10.70 -10.96
C ARG A 638 25.07 10.80 -11.27
N TYR A 639 24.75 10.79 -12.57
CA TYR A 639 23.38 10.74 -13.05
C TYR A 639 23.02 9.31 -13.43
N VAL A 640 21.93 8.81 -12.88
CA VAL A 640 21.41 7.46 -13.11
C VAL A 640 19.95 7.54 -13.54
N THR A 641 19.47 6.52 -14.23
CA THR A 641 18.05 6.37 -14.54
C THR A 641 17.23 6.09 -13.28
N GLU A 642 17.82 5.40 -12.31
CA GLU A 642 17.23 5.13 -11.00
C GLU A 642 18.31 4.96 -9.92
N LEU A 643 17.98 5.32 -8.67
CA LEU A 643 18.86 5.06 -7.53
C LEU A 643 18.79 3.59 -7.12
N PRO A 644 19.93 2.97 -6.74
CA PRO A 644 19.94 1.59 -6.29
C PRO A 644 19.11 1.46 -5.00
N VAL A 645 18.30 0.41 -4.94
CA VAL A 645 17.54 0.03 -3.74
C VAL A 645 17.85 -1.42 -3.41
N ASN A 646 18.07 -1.71 -2.13
CA ASN A 646 18.27 -3.08 -1.66
C ASN A 646 16.93 -3.84 -1.58
N ALA A 647 16.99 -5.11 -1.18
CA ALA A 647 15.81 -5.98 -0.98
C ALA A 647 14.80 -5.45 0.07
N GLN A 648 15.17 -4.41 0.83
CA GLN A 648 14.35 -3.74 1.83
C GLN A 648 13.76 -2.41 1.32
N GLY A 649 13.97 -2.07 0.04
CA GLY A 649 13.52 -0.82 -0.56
C GLY A 649 14.29 0.42 -0.10
N LYS A 650 15.47 0.25 0.51
CA LYS A 650 16.34 1.32 0.98
C LYS A 650 17.55 1.48 0.06
N THR A 651 17.95 2.72 -0.18
CA THR A 651 19.22 3.05 -0.85
C THR A 651 20.32 3.09 0.21
N THR A 652 21.30 2.17 0.13
CA THR A 652 22.42 2.12 1.08
C THR A 652 23.58 2.99 0.61
N GLU A 653 24.39 3.48 1.55
CA GLU A 653 25.58 4.28 1.24
C GLU A 653 26.61 3.49 0.41
N SER A 654 26.78 2.19 0.70
CA SER A 654 27.64 1.30 -0.09
C SER A 654 27.19 1.15 -1.54
N ALA A 655 25.88 1.00 -1.78
CA ALA A 655 25.32 0.90 -3.13
C ALA A 655 25.45 2.22 -3.89
N LEU A 656 25.35 3.36 -3.20
CA LEU A 656 25.61 4.68 -3.78
C LEU A 656 27.08 4.90 -4.08
N ALA A 657 27.99 4.52 -3.16
CA ALA A 657 29.43 4.65 -3.33
C ALA A 657 29.93 3.83 -4.53
N ALA A 658 29.42 2.61 -4.70
CA ALA A 658 29.74 1.75 -5.84
C ALA A 658 29.44 2.40 -7.21
N LEU A 659 28.48 3.34 -7.29
CA LEU A 659 28.21 4.09 -8.52
C LEU A 659 29.38 4.99 -8.95
N PHE A 660 30.29 5.33 -8.03
CA PHE A 660 31.43 6.20 -8.28
C PHE A 660 32.75 5.44 -8.52
N ASP A 661 32.76 4.13 -8.28
CA ASP A 661 33.91 3.25 -8.50
C ASP A 661 33.93 2.66 -9.93
N ALA A 662 32.77 2.58 -10.59
CA ALA A 662 32.68 2.21 -12.00
C ALA A 662 33.21 3.33 -12.92
N PRO A 663 33.92 3.01 -14.03
CA PRO A 663 34.26 4.00 -15.05
C PRO A 663 33.00 4.73 -15.54
N ASP A 664 33.15 5.96 -16.04
CA ASP A 664 32.06 6.75 -16.65
C ASP A 664 31.58 6.08 -17.96
N THR A 665 30.94 4.91 -17.88
CA THR A 665 30.41 4.14 -19.03
C THR A 665 28.89 4.05 -19.06
N VAL A 666 28.18 4.72 -18.15
CA VAL A 666 26.77 5.07 -18.42
C VAL A 666 26.79 6.34 -19.28
N THR A 667 27.08 6.17 -20.56
CA THR A 667 26.69 7.14 -21.55
C THR A 667 25.16 7.19 -21.56
N ILE A 668 24.61 8.34 -21.17
CA ILE A 668 23.28 8.75 -21.66
C ILE A 668 23.52 9.08 -23.14
N ASP A 669 23.72 8.06 -23.98
CA ASP A 669 24.03 8.28 -25.38
C ASP A 669 22.83 8.97 -26.04
N ALA A 670 23.12 10.13 -26.63
CA ALA A 670 22.27 10.71 -27.64
C ALA A 670 22.14 9.69 -28.79
N PRO A 671 20.95 9.47 -29.35
CA PRO A 671 20.85 8.68 -30.58
C PRO A 671 21.67 9.38 -31.66
N ALA A 672 22.66 8.68 -32.20
CA ALA A 672 23.31 9.08 -33.44
C ALA A 672 22.21 9.22 -34.50
N ALA A 673 22.19 10.38 -35.18
CA ALA A 673 21.28 10.64 -36.28
C ALA A 673 21.44 9.53 -37.33
N PHE A 674 20.43 8.68 -37.44
CA PHE A 674 20.31 7.76 -38.57
C PHE A 674 19.59 8.53 -39.68
N GLU A 675 20.36 8.97 -40.67
CA GLU A 675 19.84 9.40 -41.96
C GLU A 675 19.26 8.17 -42.66
N GLY A 676 17.97 7.94 -42.43
CA GLY A 676 17.16 6.95 -43.11
C GLY A 676 15.71 7.41 -43.01
N THR A 677 15.23 8.00 -44.08
CA THR A 677 13.85 8.48 -44.29
C THR A 677 12.82 7.65 -43.51
N PRO A 678 11.94 8.27 -42.71
CA PRO A 678 10.86 7.52 -42.08
C PRO A 678 9.91 7.08 -43.19
N ALA A 679 9.89 5.78 -43.48
CA ALA A 679 8.77 5.19 -44.19
C ALA A 679 7.54 5.36 -43.29
N THR A 680 6.68 6.32 -43.64
CA THR A 680 5.34 6.49 -43.08
C THR A 680 4.60 5.17 -43.21
N SER A 681 4.40 4.48 -42.08
CA SER A 681 3.42 3.40 -41.96
C SER A 681 2.32 3.86 -41.01
N PRO A 682 1.04 3.63 -41.33
CA PRO A 682 -0.08 4.27 -40.65
C PRO A 682 -0.21 3.77 -39.21
N ALA A 683 -0.64 4.66 -38.31
CA ALA A 683 -1.02 4.30 -36.95
C ALA A 683 -2.10 3.20 -36.99
N PRO A 684 -1.94 2.05 -36.30
CA PRO A 684 -2.98 1.05 -36.26
C PRO A 684 -4.07 1.42 -35.24
N SER A 685 -5.30 1.24 -35.70
CA SER A 685 -6.57 1.34 -34.97
C SER A 685 -6.56 0.59 -33.64
N ALA A 686 -7.25 1.16 -32.64
CA ALA A 686 -7.64 0.47 -31.43
C ALA A 686 -8.50 -0.78 -31.73
N ALA A 687 -8.40 -1.79 -30.85
CA ALA A 687 -9.30 -2.95 -30.68
C ALA A 687 -8.95 -4.34 -31.28
N THR A 688 -7.68 -4.69 -31.46
CA THR A 688 -7.27 -6.11 -31.62
C THR A 688 -6.29 -6.53 -30.53
N ALA A 689 -6.57 -7.68 -29.88
CA ALA A 689 -5.66 -8.30 -28.92
C ALA A 689 -4.30 -8.54 -29.60
N ARG A 690 -3.24 -7.92 -29.07
CA ARG A 690 -1.88 -8.01 -29.62
C ARG A 690 -1.29 -9.39 -29.29
N ALA A 691 -0.60 -9.99 -30.25
CA ALA A 691 -0.04 -11.32 -30.07
C ALA A 691 1.16 -11.29 -29.09
N PRO A 692 1.20 -12.20 -28.10
CA PRO A 692 2.31 -12.27 -27.13
C PRO A 692 3.54 -13.02 -27.67
N LEU A 693 3.40 -13.76 -28.77
CA LEU A 693 4.45 -14.56 -29.41
C LEU A 693 4.52 -14.26 -30.91
N PRO A 694 5.72 -14.33 -31.52
CA PRO A 694 5.89 -14.19 -32.97
C PRO A 694 5.28 -15.37 -33.71
N SER A 695 4.93 -15.19 -34.99
CA SER A 695 4.67 -16.33 -35.86
C SER A 695 5.97 -17.09 -36.08
N ALA A 696 5.90 -18.40 -35.92
CA ALA A 696 7.06 -19.26 -35.80
C ALA A 696 6.89 -20.50 -36.68
N HIS A 697 7.91 -20.86 -37.45
CA HIS A 697 7.93 -22.09 -38.25
C HIS A 697 9.22 -22.88 -38.01
N TRP A 698 9.07 -24.15 -37.67
CA TRP A 698 10.20 -25.06 -37.50
C TRP A 698 10.79 -25.38 -38.87
N GLN A 699 12.08 -25.09 -39.04
CA GLN A 699 12.82 -25.41 -40.26
C GLN A 699 13.56 -26.74 -40.12
N GLN A 700 14.11 -27.01 -38.93
CA GLN A 700 14.78 -28.26 -38.59
C GLN A 700 14.53 -28.59 -37.12
N ARG A 701 14.34 -29.88 -36.82
CA ARG A 701 14.12 -30.36 -35.47
C ARG A 701 14.55 -31.82 -35.32
N ASP A 702 15.73 -32.03 -34.73
CA ASP A 702 16.30 -33.35 -34.47
C ASP A 702 17.12 -33.36 -33.17
N GLU A 703 17.72 -34.50 -32.84
CA GLU A 703 18.55 -34.66 -31.63
C GLU A 703 19.82 -33.78 -31.63
N ALA A 704 20.33 -33.38 -32.80
CA ALA A 704 21.51 -32.53 -32.91
C ALA A 704 21.20 -31.04 -32.68
N GLY A 705 19.97 -30.61 -32.94
CA GLY A 705 19.49 -29.27 -32.66
C GLY A 705 18.14 -28.96 -33.30
N ALA A 706 17.66 -27.73 -33.07
CA ALA A 706 16.51 -27.21 -33.80
C ALA A 706 16.75 -25.79 -34.29
N VAL A 707 16.10 -25.48 -35.41
CA VAL A 707 16.10 -24.15 -36.02
C VAL A 707 14.66 -23.76 -36.27
N LEU A 708 14.25 -22.65 -35.68
CA LEU A 708 12.93 -22.07 -35.79
C LEU A 708 13.07 -20.68 -36.40
N VAL A 709 12.34 -20.39 -37.45
CA VAL A 709 12.32 -19.05 -38.05
C VAL A 709 11.12 -18.28 -37.51
N LEU A 710 11.39 -17.07 -37.03
CA LEU A 710 10.46 -16.19 -36.36
C LEU A 710 10.25 -14.93 -37.21
N ASP A 711 8.99 -14.60 -37.46
CA ASP A 711 8.63 -13.29 -38.01
C ASP A 711 8.24 -12.36 -36.87
N VAL A 712 9.08 -11.34 -36.63
CA VAL A 712 8.97 -10.43 -35.50
C VAL A 712 8.07 -9.26 -35.88
N ASP A 713 6.77 -9.52 -35.99
CA ASP A 713 5.77 -8.53 -36.41
C ASP A 713 5.76 -7.26 -35.54
N ALA A 714 5.53 -6.10 -36.15
CA ALA A 714 5.54 -4.81 -35.46
C ALA A 714 4.41 -4.63 -34.44
N GLY A 715 3.34 -5.41 -34.54
CA GLY A 715 2.21 -5.43 -33.62
C GLY A 715 2.38 -6.33 -32.39
N LEU A 716 3.55 -6.95 -32.20
CA LEU A 716 3.82 -7.80 -31.04
C LEU A 716 3.82 -7.01 -29.73
N LEU A 717 3.21 -7.58 -28.69
CA LEU A 717 3.17 -7.01 -27.33
C LEU A 717 4.56 -6.68 -26.78
N ALA A 718 5.59 -7.41 -27.23
CA ALA A 718 6.98 -7.23 -26.80
C ALA A 718 7.55 -5.82 -27.11
N PHE A 719 6.94 -5.05 -28.01
CA PHE A 719 7.39 -3.68 -28.33
C PHE A 719 6.75 -2.59 -27.47
N ASP A 720 5.80 -2.92 -26.59
CA ASP A 720 5.10 -1.94 -25.76
C ASP A 720 5.89 -1.56 -24.51
N GLY A 721 6.13 -0.27 -24.31
CA GLY A 721 6.62 0.31 -23.05
C GLY A 721 8.05 -0.07 -22.63
N HIS A 722 8.76 -0.88 -23.42
CA HIS A 722 10.14 -1.28 -23.11
C HIS A 722 11.17 -0.26 -23.60
N PHE A 723 10.92 0.37 -24.76
CA PHE A 723 11.81 1.38 -25.36
C PHE A 723 11.00 2.48 -26.06
N ASP A 724 10.64 3.53 -25.32
CA ASP A 724 9.86 4.64 -25.85
C ASP A 724 10.59 5.37 -26.99
N GLY A 725 9.99 5.38 -28.19
CA GLY A 725 10.50 6.07 -29.38
C GLY A 725 11.48 5.27 -30.25
N VAL A 726 11.95 4.09 -29.82
CA VAL A 726 12.81 3.20 -30.62
C VAL A 726 12.35 1.76 -30.42
N PRO A 727 11.42 1.24 -31.24
CA PRO A 727 10.90 -0.11 -31.05
C PRO A 727 12.00 -1.13 -31.38
N ILE A 728 12.52 -1.81 -30.35
CA ILE A 728 13.46 -2.93 -30.46
C ILE A 728 12.95 -4.10 -29.63
N LEU A 729 13.22 -5.33 -30.06
CA LEU A 729 12.75 -6.52 -29.36
C LEU A 729 13.55 -6.69 -28.05
N PRO A 730 12.92 -6.59 -26.87
CA PRO A 730 13.63 -6.62 -25.61
C PRO A 730 14.34 -7.94 -25.37
N GLY A 731 15.51 -7.90 -24.73
CA GLY A 731 16.27 -9.10 -24.39
C GLY A 731 15.49 -10.09 -23.53
N VAL A 732 14.59 -9.60 -22.67
CA VAL A 732 13.68 -10.43 -21.86
C VAL A 732 12.69 -11.23 -22.71
N ALA A 733 12.16 -10.64 -23.80
CA ALA A 733 11.29 -11.33 -24.74
C ALA A 733 12.07 -12.40 -25.52
N GLN A 734 13.30 -12.07 -25.96
CA GLN A 734 14.18 -13.04 -26.63
C GLN A 734 14.50 -14.25 -25.74
N LEU A 735 14.69 -14.04 -24.44
CA LEU A 735 14.92 -15.11 -23.46
C LEU A 735 13.67 -15.96 -23.22
N ASP A 736 12.52 -15.33 -23.01
CA ASP A 736 11.24 -16.03 -22.82
C ASP A 736 10.90 -16.89 -24.04
N TRP A 737 11.07 -16.37 -25.25
CA TRP A 737 10.84 -17.12 -26.48
C TRP A 737 11.82 -18.28 -26.65
N ALA A 738 13.11 -18.06 -26.36
CA ALA A 738 14.12 -19.13 -26.41
C ALA A 738 13.82 -20.25 -25.41
N ALA A 739 13.36 -19.90 -24.20
CA ALA A 739 12.96 -20.86 -23.19
C ALA A 739 11.71 -21.64 -23.63
N ARG A 740 10.67 -20.96 -24.13
CA ARG A 740 9.42 -21.58 -24.57
C ARG A 740 9.61 -22.52 -25.75
N PHE A 741 10.23 -22.05 -26.82
CA PHE A 741 10.50 -22.89 -28.00
C PHE A 741 11.54 -23.97 -27.70
N GLY A 742 12.45 -23.72 -26.75
CA GLY A 742 13.35 -24.73 -26.19
C GLY A 742 12.65 -25.86 -25.46
N GLN A 743 11.66 -25.53 -24.63
CA GLN A 743 10.81 -26.50 -23.97
C GLN A 743 9.96 -27.28 -24.97
N GLU A 744 9.42 -26.60 -25.98
CA GLU A 744 8.71 -27.28 -27.06
C GLU A 744 9.67 -28.28 -27.73
N TYR A 745 10.81 -27.82 -28.27
CA TYR A 745 11.87 -28.60 -28.90
C TYR A 745 12.20 -29.86 -28.11
N THR A 746 12.59 -29.70 -26.85
CA THR A 746 13.02 -30.80 -25.97
C THR A 746 11.89 -31.78 -25.65
N ARG A 747 10.64 -31.32 -25.49
CA ARG A 747 9.49 -32.20 -25.23
C ARG A 747 9.21 -33.19 -26.37
N ALA A 748 9.32 -32.79 -27.63
CA ALA A 748 8.98 -33.71 -28.72
C ALA A 748 10.07 -34.75 -29.02
N LEU A 749 11.33 -34.51 -28.65
CA LEU A 749 12.44 -35.41 -28.97
C LEU A 749 12.84 -36.32 -27.81
N PHE A 750 12.65 -35.86 -26.57
CA PHE A 750 13.08 -36.64 -25.39
C PHE A 750 11.89 -36.88 -24.45
N ALA A 751 10.80 -37.47 -24.95
CA ALA A 751 9.55 -37.70 -24.20
C ALA A 751 9.76 -38.40 -22.83
N ASP A 752 10.82 -39.18 -22.65
CA ASP A 752 11.15 -39.87 -21.39
C ASP A 752 12.40 -39.32 -20.67
N SER A 753 13.10 -38.30 -21.23
CA SER A 753 14.41 -37.83 -20.72
C SER A 753 14.62 -36.30 -20.79
N ALA A 754 13.75 -35.54 -21.44
CA ALA A 754 13.76 -34.08 -21.44
C ALA A 754 13.20 -33.52 -20.12
N PRO A 755 13.51 -32.25 -19.81
CA PRO A 755 12.96 -31.54 -18.68
C PRO A 755 11.45 -31.29 -18.87
N GLN A 756 10.61 -32.31 -18.70
CA GLN A 756 9.16 -32.12 -18.58
C GLN A 756 8.80 -31.33 -17.31
N THR A 757 9.74 -31.20 -16.38
CA THR A 757 9.53 -30.64 -15.05
C THR A 757 10.72 -29.81 -14.52
N ALA A 758 11.75 -29.51 -15.30
CA ALA A 758 12.91 -28.77 -14.76
C ALA A 758 12.63 -27.27 -14.61
N ASN A 759 12.95 -26.70 -13.45
CA ASN A 759 12.84 -25.26 -13.23
C ASN A 759 14.04 -24.57 -13.87
N PHE A 760 13.80 -23.45 -14.53
CA PHE A 760 14.88 -22.55 -14.91
C PHE A 760 15.66 -22.16 -13.65
N SER A 761 16.99 -22.38 -13.66
CA SER A 761 17.87 -22.11 -12.52
C SER A 761 18.64 -20.83 -12.73
N ARG A 762 19.36 -20.71 -13.86
CA ARG A 762 20.24 -19.56 -14.14
C ARG A 762 20.56 -19.42 -15.63
N ILE A 763 21.16 -18.28 -15.99
CA ILE A 763 21.75 -18.02 -17.31
C ILE A 763 23.27 -18.02 -17.15
N ASP A 764 23.97 -18.93 -17.83
CA ASP A 764 25.44 -19.03 -17.72
C ASP A 764 26.16 -18.02 -18.62
N VAL A 765 25.61 -17.76 -19.82
CA VAL A 765 26.17 -16.82 -20.80
C VAL A 765 25.02 -16.14 -21.51
N LEU A 766 25.06 -14.81 -21.61
CA LEU A 766 24.12 -14.04 -22.41
C LEU A 766 24.87 -12.88 -23.09
N LYS A 767 24.72 -12.79 -24.41
CA LYS A 767 25.33 -11.74 -25.21
C LYS A 767 24.28 -11.21 -26.18
N PHE A 768 24.10 -9.90 -26.18
CA PHE A 768 23.33 -9.16 -27.18
C PHE A 768 24.34 -8.44 -28.07
N GLN A 769 24.44 -8.86 -29.33
CA GLN A 769 25.38 -8.28 -30.28
C GLN A 769 24.71 -7.24 -31.18
N ARG A 770 23.45 -7.46 -31.56
CA ARG A 770 22.68 -6.55 -32.43
C ARG A 770 21.20 -6.52 -32.05
N PRO A 771 20.52 -5.37 -32.17
CA PRO A 771 19.09 -5.28 -31.94
C PRO A 771 18.30 -6.09 -32.98
N ILE A 772 17.11 -6.56 -32.61
CA ILE A 772 16.12 -7.13 -33.53
C ILE A 772 15.00 -6.10 -33.64
N LEU A 773 14.72 -5.63 -34.86
CA LEU A 773 13.75 -4.57 -35.14
C LEU A 773 12.37 -5.16 -35.49
N PRO A 774 11.28 -4.39 -35.35
CA PRO A 774 9.98 -4.71 -35.91
C PRO A 774 10.06 -5.07 -37.39
N GLY A 775 9.36 -6.13 -37.79
CA GLY A 775 9.38 -6.68 -39.14
C GLY A 775 10.59 -7.56 -39.47
N ALA A 776 11.54 -7.76 -38.55
CA ALA A 776 12.69 -8.61 -38.79
C ALA A 776 12.29 -10.10 -38.86
N ARG A 777 12.96 -10.84 -39.74
CA ARG A 777 12.88 -12.30 -39.80
C ARG A 777 14.17 -12.92 -39.28
N VAL A 778 14.08 -13.68 -38.20
CA VAL A 778 15.25 -14.23 -37.49
C VAL A 778 15.12 -15.74 -37.30
N ALA A 779 16.23 -16.45 -37.44
CA ALA A 779 16.34 -17.87 -37.12
C ALA A 779 16.85 -18.05 -35.68
N LEU A 780 16.03 -18.66 -34.84
CA LEU A 780 16.38 -19.13 -33.51
C LEU A 780 16.95 -20.55 -33.60
N HIS A 781 18.25 -20.67 -33.35
CA HIS A 781 18.94 -21.94 -33.20
C HIS A 781 18.90 -22.37 -31.74
N LEU A 782 18.55 -23.64 -31.50
CA LEU A 782 18.42 -24.26 -30.19
C LEU A 782 19.22 -25.56 -30.17
N ARG A 783 19.92 -25.82 -29.06
CA ARG A 783 20.61 -27.10 -28.83
C ARG A 783 20.54 -27.48 -27.36
N TRP A 784 20.11 -28.71 -27.10
CA TRP A 784 20.08 -29.28 -25.76
C TRP A 784 21.44 -29.90 -25.41
N GLU A 785 22.01 -29.50 -24.28
CA GLU A 785 23.28 -30.01 -23.74
C GLU A 785 22.97 -30.86 -22.50
N ALA A 786 22.65 -32.14 -22.71
CA ALA A 786 22.14 -33.04 -21.67
C ALA A 786 23.08 -33.19 -20.46
N GLU A 787 24.40 -33.29 -20.68
CA GLU A 787 25.40 -33.38 -19.60
C GLU A 787 25.42 -32.16 -18.67
N ARG A 788 24.98 -31.00 -19.16
CA ARG A 788 24.95 -29.73 -18.42
C ARG A 788 23.55 -29.34 -17.94
N GLY A 789 22.52 -30.10 -18.33
CA GLY A 789 21.12 -29.74 -18.12
C GLY A 789 20.78 -28.37 -18.72
N ALA A 790 21.39 -28.02 -19.87
CA ALA A 790 21.34 -26.66 -20.39
C ALA A 790 20.85 -26.59 -21.83
N LEU A 791 20.13 -25.52 -22.15
CA LEU A 791 19.71 -25.18 -23.52
C LEU A 791 20.55 -24.01 -24.03
N ALA A 792 21.38 -24.27 -25.04
CA ALA A 792 22.07 -23.23 -25.79
C ALA A 792 21.13 -22.65 -26.86
N PHE A 793 21.10 -21.32 -26.99
CA PHE A 793 20.31 -20.63 -28.01
C PHE A 793 21.11 -19.54 -28.74
N SER A 794 20.74 -19.27 -29.99
CA SER A 794 21.28 -18.17 -30.78
C SER A 794 20.27 -17.65 -31.79
N TYR A 795 20.00 -16.34 -31.77
CA TYR A 795 19.21 -15.65 -32.77
C TYR A 795 20.12 -15.15 -33.90
N ARG A 796 19.83 -15.59 -35.12
CA ARG A 796 20.59 -15.25 -36.33
C ARG A 796 19.68 -14.59 -37.36
N GLY A 797 20.19 -13.58 -38.03
CA GLY A 797 19.47 -12.86 -39.08
C GLY A 797 20.34 -12.71 -40.32
N THR A 798 19.80 -12.01 -41.31
CA THR A 798 20.56 -11.55 -42.47
C THR A 798 20.42 -10.04 -42.58
N GLU A 799 21.56 -9.36 -42.72
CA GLU A 799 21.62 -7.91 -42.89
C GLU A 799 22.47 -7.63 -44.13
N SER A 800 21.90 -6.96 -45.13
CA SER A 800 22.54 -6.72 -46.44
C SER A 800 23.15 -7.99 -47.08
N GLY A 801 22.47 -9.13 -46.93
CA GLY A 801 22.93 -10.42 -47.47
C GLY A 801 24.01 -11.14 -46.66
N THR A 802 24.47 -10.56 -45.55
CA THR A 802 25.45 -11.19 -44.65
C THR A 802 24.77 -11.83 -43.43
N PRO A 803 25.18 -13.05 -43.02
CA PRO A 803 24.68 -13.68 -41.79
C PRO A 803 25.17 -12.90 -40.57
N VAL A 804 24.23 -12.53 -39.68
CA VAL A 804 24.52 -11.81 -38.44
C VAL A 804 23.95 -12.54 -37.25
N VAL A 805 24.59 -12.39 -36.08
CA VAL A 805 24.08 -12.89 -34.81
C VAL A 805 23.53 -11.70 -34.03
N HIS A 806 22.27 -11.78 -33.61
CA HIS A 806 21.62 -10.74 -32.82
C HIS A 806 21.82 -10.96 -31.33
N SER A 807 21.60 -12.20 -30.87
CA SER A 807 21.83 -12.59 -29.50
C SER A 807 22.17 -14.08 -29.38
N SER A 808 22.80 -14.45 -28.27
CA SER A 808 23.13 -15.83 -27.96
C SER A 808 23.25 -16.03 -26.46
N GLY A 809 22.86 -17.21 -25.98
CA GLY A 809 23.05 -17.54 -24.59
C GLY A 809 22.83 -19.00 -24.24
N ARG A 810 22.90 -19.31 -22.95
CA ARG A 810 22.67 -20.65 -22.40
C ARG A 810 21.78 -20.57 -21.16
N LEU A 811 20.65 -21.26 -21.21
CA LEU A 811 19.69 -21.39 -20.12
C LEU A 811 19.94 -22.71 -19.39
N VAL A 812 20.17 -22.68 -18.08
CA VAL A 812 20.41 -23.89 -17.27
C VAL A 812 19.13 -24.25 -16.54
N PHE A 813 18.78 -25.53 -16.58
CA PHE A 813 17.59 -26.07 -15.95
C PHE A 813 17.98 -27.09 -14.88
N GLU A 814 17.35 -26.99 -13.71
CA GLU A 814 17.52 -27.96 -12.63
C GLU A 814 16.37 -28.96 -12.64
N PRO A 815 16.64 -30.28 -12.55
CA PRO A 815 15.58 -31.27 -12.47
C PRO A 815 14.66 -30.98 -11.27
N ARG A 816 13.33 -30.96 -11.48
CA ARG A 816 12.38 -30.97 -10.35
C ARG A 816 12.69 -32.18 -9.48
N ARG A 817 12.83 -31.98 -8.17
CA ARG A 817 12.69 -33.09 -7.23
C ARG A 817 11.34 -33.75 -7.52
N LYS A 818 11.35 -35.09 -7.67
CA LYS A 818 10.11 -35.86 -7.73
C LYS A 818 9.32 -35.57 -6.45
N ASP A 819 8.23 -34.83 -6.57
CA ASP A 819 7.16 -34.86 -5.57
C ASP A 819 6.65 -36.31 -5.55
N ALA A 820 6.81 -37.01 -4.43
CA ALA A 820 6.29 -38.35 -4.28
C ALA A 820 4.78 -38.24 -3.98
N SER A 821 3.95 -38.42 -4.99
CA SER A 821 2.55 -38.84 -4.80
C SER A 821 2.02 -39.52 -6.07
N ALA A 822 1.85 -40.84 -5.98
CA ALA A 822 0.62 -41.48 -6.43
C ALA A 822 -0.43 -41.29 -5.33
#